data_AF-A0A914PYY6-F1
#
_entry.id   AF-A0A914PYY6-F1
#
_cell.length_a   1.000
_cell.length_b   1.000
_cell.length_c   1.000
_cell.angle_alpha   90.00
_cell.angle_beta   90.00
_cell.angle_gamma   90.00
#
_symmetry.space_group_name_H-M   'P 1'
#
loop_
_entity.id
_entity.type
_entity.pdbx_description
1 polymer ?
#
loop_
_entity_poly.entity_id
_entity_poly.type
_entity_poly.pdbx_seq_one_letter_code
_entity_poly.pdbx_strand_id
1 'polypeptide(L)'
;MFLDQKSGPKYSAKLETPSVMSCNLNGSVTIGSHKLFAIRQPELEDATFQYQIPLTFSVYSPTTAPLQNTKTAEFLPSLKGILVKFDLTTDIKNRTFNCSKAFMSSETFGTQAICQMTGSELKITFGAVPTILPNQPLLVRSGSLTNAYLDGERPNTTQYDAIELKVPADAITPSITLQEPTAAFACQQNVNLSVTAVSGDAGRNMTYKWKLKSGGTANLGTALSQTTSSFIQISTIDIGSGASISVEACNFVNKCSESNRVEIKSSEKTFQFTVSIAGIPSTPLPSSKISLSAIPSFASCNSSRDLSMTNISYEWSINRTSVSHDSVYIVPAKTYAPYSALTITVLAKYWNSEAAAMLEATSEEGIVYGIEGLVGIVDGIERAIASDTELLIDARQSFDPNTGNNNLIHSWTCTKDGGINCTNLDLNWKSKLLVVASGVLKPGQNYTFTDTISNGLGSSTQISVTVHILQGSVPIIQLVALTEKSLPFDSYIRVQGYVQSKSELSTEWQLFTFPDNLAVDISKVFPQVKRNFSDNGNNAVVSVSFTIPPGNNSKYPEWKGLNPGQYIVRLMATNVVGSSFTEHTFEILPLPKKPTLAMSPMKDMFALQTPIQLSAKDIPPSADKPISLRFGFRTILVNNKTMDKWFRASALDYYKTILAAAWPEPHAACNERVAYQGLLEICSFDGACSQTQSPRFVVQHPLNSSIAFSQILTSATSDITSGDLEGALVKLEAIQREQCNTSIDGTVVDALITKVLTNLQNSTDSDSLLIGVGICTAVINSASKENVDKVMELLLRAQKAAVSSRSTSTTPTRQKRSSSATAMAALPAMSVLPVVESAAETFLISYDSLLTGNQDLSTAYIKMITDFLAGFCVQLDSNRILSAEGNGYTFIQAEGLSPFDENFLNQSYSAANVEKSVSFN
;
A
#
# COMPACT_ATOMS: atom_id res chain seq x y z
N MET A 1 11.99 61.06 2.77
CA MET A 1 12.26 59.82 2.02
C MET A 1 12.64 60.19 0.60
N PHE A 2 13.68 59.56 0.05
CA PHE A 2 14.08 59.70 -1.35
C PHE A 2 14.02 58.34 -2.05
N LEU A 3 13.51 58.34 -3.28
CA LEU A 3 13.58 57.21 -4.21
C LEU A 3 14.83 57.37 -5.07
N ASP A 4 15.72 56.38 -5.07
CA ASP A 4 16.93 56.41 -5.88
C ASP A 4 16.88 55.36 -7.00
N GLN A 5 17.07 55.83 -8.23
CA GLN A 5 17.72 55.05 -9.27
C GLN A 5 19.10 55.69 -9.43
N LYS A 6 20.17 54.89 -9.38
CA LYS A 6 21.58 55.32 -9.45
C LYS A 6 21.95 56.30 -10.60
N SER A 7 21.02 56.59 -11.51
CA SER A 7 21.14 57.59 -12.57
C SER A 7 19.79 58.24 -12.99
N GLY A 8 18.78 58.30 -12.11
CA GLY A 8 17.41 58.75 -12.44
C GLY A 8 16.83 59.83 -11.50
N PRO A 9 15.63 60.36 -11.79
CA PRO A 9 15.02 61.44 -11.02
C PRO A 9 14.70 61.01 -9.58
N LYS A 10 15.10 61.83 -8.59
CA LYS A 10 14.80 61.61 -7.17
C LYS A 10 13.37 62.08 -6.85
N TYR A 11 12.56 61.21 -6.25
CA TYR A 11 11.20 61.57 -5.81
C TYR A 11 11.16 61.80 -4.30
N SER A 12 10.42 62.82 -3.86
CA SER A 12 10.24 63.16 -2.44
C SER A 12 8.83 62.79 -1.95
N ALA A 13 8.75 62.25 -0.75
CA ALA A 13 7.49 61.93 -0.07
C ALA A 13 7.15 63.00 0.97
N LYS A 14 5.88 63.37 1.11
CA LYS A 14 5.40 64.30 2.15
C LYS A 14 4.70 63.51 3.25
N LEU A 15 5.03 63.82 4.51
CA LEU A 15 4.35 63.26 5.67
C LEU A 15 2.97 63.91 5.80
N GLU A 16 1.89 63.12 5.80
CA GLU A 16 0.53 63.65 6.01
C GLU A 16 0.08 63.48 7.46
N THR A 17 0.47 62.36 8.10
CA THR A 17 0.28 62.09 9.53
C THR A 17 1.44 61.25 10.07
N PRO A 18 1.56 60.99 11.40
CA PRO A 18 2.64 60.16 11.96
C PRO A 18 2.70 58.72 11.40
N SER A 19 1.59 58.22 10.84
CA SER A 19 1.47 56.84 10.32
C SER A 19 1.10 56.76 8.83
N VAL A 20 0.83 57.89 8.16
CA VAL A 20 0.45 57.93 6.74
C VAL A 20 1.31 58.96 6.01
N MET A 21 1.94 58.53 4.92
CA MET A 21 2.70 59.40 4.03
C MET A 21 2.15 59.29 2.61
N SER A 22 2.16 60.40 1.88
CA SER A 22 1.81 60.44 0.47
C SER A 22 3.05 60.73 -0.38
N CYS A 23 3.28 59.87 -1.37
CA CYS A 23 4.28 60.09 -2.42
C CYS A 23 3.56 60.56 -3.67
N ASN A 24 3.86 61.79 -4.13
CA ASN A 24 3.35 62.24 -5.42
C ASN A 24 4.33 61.82 -6.53
N LEU A 25 4.00 60.75 -7.25
CA LEU A 25 4.80 60.18 -8.33
C LEU A 25 4.38 60.73 -9.71
N ASN A 26 4.22 62.05 -9.83
CA ASN A 26 3.74 62.71 -11.04
C ASN A 26 4.77 62.81 -12.19
N GLY A 27 5.69 61.85 -12.31
CA GLY A 27 6.62 61.75 -13.43
C GLY A 27 6.90 60.29 -13.77
N SER A 28 6.83 59.94 -15.06
CA SER A 28 7.02 58.62 -15.69
C SER A 28 7.78 57.60 -14.83
N VAL A 29 7.05 56.86 -13.99
CA VAL A 29 7.61 55.76 -13.21
C VAL A 29 7.80 54.57 -14.13
N THR A 30 9.01 54.03 -14.17
CA THR A 30 9.31 52.80 -14.90
C THR A 30 8.73 51.59 -14.16
N ILE A 31 8.06 50.69 -14.89
CA ILE A 31 7.58 49.41 -14.36
C ILE A 31 8.78 48.62 -13.86
N GLY A 32 8.71 48.09 -12.64
CA GLY A 32 9.82 47.36 -12.03
C GLY A 32 9.87 47.48 -10.51
N SER A 33 10.89 46.84 -9.93
CA SER A 33 11.13 46.86 -8.49
C SER A 33 12.07 48.01 -8.13
N HIS A 34 11.65 48.86 -7.21
CA HIS A 34 12.33 50.08 -6.79
C HIS A 34 12.70 50.01 -5.32
N LYS A 35 13.82 50.64 -4.96
CA LYS A 35 14.31 50.73 -3.58
C LYS A 35 13.98 52.10 -2.99
N LEU A 36 13.41 52.11 -1.80
CA LEU A 36 13.02 53.30 -1.05
C LEU A 36 13.88 53.41 0.21
N PHE A 37 14.43 54.60 0.45
CA PHE A 37 15.23 54.91 1.65
C PHE A 37 14.65 56.06 2.45
N ALA A 38 14.54 55.86 3.76
CA ALA A 38 14.02 56.82 4.73
C ALA A 38 15.13 57.64 5.36
N ILE A 39 15.50 58.69 4.63
CA ILE A 39 16.46 59.71 5.08
C ILE A 39 15.74 60.68 6.03
N ARG A 40 16.18 60.73 7.30
CA ARG A 40 15.61 61.58 8.36
C ARG A 40 16.02 63.04 8.22
N GLN A 41 17.27 63.30 7.82
CA GLN A 41 17.82 64.65 7.58
C GLN A 41 18.77 64.59 6.37
N PRO A 42 18.84 65.63 5.54
CA PRO A 42 19.66 65.63 4.33
C PRO A 42 21.14 65.29 4.58
N GLU A 43 21.69 65.73 5.72
CA GLU A 43 23.09 65.52 6.10
C GLU A 43 23.41 64.05 6.43
N LEU A 44 22.38 63.19 6.59
CA LEU A 44 22.51 61.76 6.87
C LEU A 44 22.27 60.87 5.64
N GLU A 45 22.16 61.44 4.45
CA GLU A 45 21.86 60.72 3.20
C GLU A 45 22.85 59.58 2.94
N ASP A 46 24.15 59.87 2.95
CA ASP A 46 25.20 58.87 2.66
C ASP A 46 25.24 57.74 3.70
N ALA A 47 25.11 58.09 4.99
CA ALA A 47 25.03 57.12 6.07
C ALA A 47 23.76 56.25 5.95
N THR A 48 22.64 56.83 5.52
CA THR A 48 21.39 56.09 5.34
C THR A 48 21.51 55.09 4.19
N PHE A 49 22.11 55.45 3.06
CA PHE A 49 22.33 54.51 1.96
C PHE A 49 23.31 53.39 2.30
N GLN A 50 24.28 53.66 3.19
CA GLN A 50 25.27 52.66 3.58
C GLN A 50 24.73 51.66 4.61
N TYR A 51 23.88 52.10 5.55
CA TYR A 51 23.49 51.28 6.71
C TYR A 51 22.00 50.90 6.76
N GLN A 52 21.11 51.56 6.01
CA GLN A 52 19.69 51.22 5.99
C GLN A 52 19.41 50.13 4.95
N ILE A 53 18.73 49.07 5.37
CA ILE A 53 18.18 48.07 4.44
C ILE A 53 17.03 48.75 3.66
N PRO A 54 17.10 48.85 2.32
CA PRO A 54 16.06 49.50 1.53
C PRO A 54 14.74 48.75 1.62
N LEU A 55 13.64 49.50 1.64
CA LEU A 55 12.32 48.94 1.40
C LEU A 55 12.13 48.77 -0.10
N THR A 56 11.87 47.55 -0.55
CA THR A 56 11.64 47.27 -1.97
C THR A 56 10.15 47.30 -2.27
N PHE A 57 9.73 48.02 -3.32
CA PHE A 57 8.36 47.98 -3.80
C PHE A 57 8.32 47.85 -5.32
N SER A 58 7.33 47.15 -5.85
CA SER A 58 7.20 46.91 -7.29
C SER A 58 6.01 47.68 -7.87
N VAL A 59 6.24 48.38 -8.98
CA VAL A 59 5.20 49.12 -9.71
C VAL A 59 4.86 48.35 -10.98
N TYR A 60 3.58 48.00 -11.16
CA TYR A 60 3.07 47.24 -12.30
C TYR A 60 2.11 48.08 -13.16
N SER A 61 2.05 47.80 -14.47
CA SER A 61 1.08 48.45 -15.38
C SER A 61 -0.33 47.91 -15.17
N PRO A 62 -1.36 48.77 -14.98
CA PRO A 62 -2.74 48.34 -14.91
C PRO A 62 -3.34 48.24 -16.32
N THR A 63 -2.95 47.21 -17.08
CA THR A 63 -3.63 46.88 -18.34
C THR A 63 -3.69 45.37 -18.54
N THR A 64 -4.71 44.76 -17.93
CA THR A 64 -5.52 43.71 -18.56
C THR A 64 -6.82 43.64 -17.78
N ALA A 65 -7.94 43.81 -18.50
CA ALA A 65 -9.28 43.70 -17.98
C ALA A 65 -9.49 42.36 -17.23
N PRO A 66 -10.40 42.29 -16.26
CA PRO A 66 -10.75 41.01 -15.64
C PRO A 66 -11.25 40.06 -16.73
N LEU A 67 -10.60 38.91 -16.84
CA LEU A 67 -11.00 37.74 -17.62
C LEU A 67 -12.47 37.41 -17.34
N GLN A 68 -13.41 37.92 -18.16
CA GLN A 68 -14.73 37.31 -18.28
C GLN A 68 -14.56 36.03 -19.10
N ASN A 69 -14.15 34.97 -18.41
CA ASN A 69 -14.05 33.65 -19.00
C ASN A 69 -15.42 32.98 -18.92
N THR A 70 -15.90 32.45 -20.05
CA THR A 70 -16.90 31.39 -20.05
C THR A 70 -16.28 30.18 -19.35
N LYS A 71 -16.67 29.93 -18.10
CA LYS A 71 -16.21 28.78 -17.31
C LYS A 71 -17.27 27.70 -17.40
N THR A 72 -16.89 26.49 -17.79
CA THR A 72 -17.77 25.32 -17.64
C THR A 72 -17.25 24.46 -16.50
N ALA A 73 -18.16 24.00 -15.64
CA ALA A 73 -17.86 23.03 -14.61
C ALA A 73 -18.82 21.85 -14.78
N GLU A 74 -18.26 20.65 -14.81
CA GLU A 74 -19.02 19.42 -15.00
C GLU A 74 -18.46 18.34 -14.08
N PHE A 75 -19.30 17.46 -13.54
CA PHE A 75 -18.78 16.28 -12.85
C PHE A 75 -18.00 15.40 -13.85
N LEU A 76 -17.00 14.68 -13.35
CA LEU A 76 -16.36 13.63 -14.15
C LEU A 76 -17.37 12.49 -14.41
N PRO A 77 -17.24 11.71 -15.49
CA PRO A 77 -18.14 10.58 -15.78
C PRO A 77 -18.22 9.55 -14.65
N SER A 78 -17.12 9.37 -13.90
CA SER A 78 -17.06 8.52 -12.70
C SER A 78 -17.76 9.11 -11.47
N LEU A 79 -18.17 10.38 -11.53
CA LEU A 79 -18.79 11.17 -10.47
C LEU A 79 -17.92 11.39 -9.20
N LYS A 80 -16.65 10.97 -9.23
CA LYS A 80 -15.67 11.11 -8.13
C LYS A 80 -14.94 12.47 -8.12
N GLY A 81 -15.35 13.41 -8.97
CA GLY A 81 -14.70 14.70 -9.09
C GLY A 81 -15.41 15.64 -10.04
N ILE A 82 -14.83 16.82 -10.24
CA ILE A 82 -15.34 17.89 -11.10
C ILE A 82 -14.21 18.29 -12.05
N LEU A 83 -14.53 18.46 -13.32
CA LEU A 83 -13.68 19.11 -14.29
C LEU A 83 -14.18 20.53 -14.50
N VAL A 84 -13.31 21.50 -14.25
CA VAL A 84 -13.56 22.92 -14.53
C VAL A 84 -12.68 23.30 -15.70
N LYS A 85 -13.28 23.78 -16.78
CA LYS A 85 -12.56 24.27 -17.96
C LYS A 85 -12.57 25.80 -17.95
N PHE A 86 -11.40 26.36 -18.16
CA PHE A 86 -11.20 27.79 -18.29
C PHE A 86 -10.83 28.14 -19.73
N ASP A 87 -11.32 29.29 -20.18
CA ASP A 87 -10.86 29.89 -21.44
C ASP A 87 -9.61 30.72 -21.14
N LEU A 88 -8.43 30.08 -21.17
CA LEU A 88 -7.16 30.74 -20.84
C LEU A 88 -6.28 30.86 -22.08
N THR A 89 -5.72 32.05 -22.29
CA THR A 89 -4.80 32.36 -23.39
C THR A 89 -3.32 32.19 -23.01
N THR A 90 -3.03 31.72 -21.79
CA THR A 90 -1.65 31.55 -21.27
C THR A 90 -1.43 30.14 -20.72
N ASP A 91 -0.24 29.59 -20.97
CA ASP A 91 0.18 28.27 -20.46
C ASP A 91 0.33 28.30 -18.93
N ILE A 92 -0.61 27.67 -18.22
CA ILE A 92 -0.50 27.42 -16.78
C ILE A 92 0.22 26.10 -16.56
N LYS A 93 1.25 26.10 -15.70
CA LYS A 93 2.00 24.90 -15.35
C LYS A 93 1.12 23.87 -14.65
N ASN A 94 1.31 22.60 -14.97
CA ASN A 94 0.63 21.49 -14.30
C ASN A 94 0.99 21.49 -12.81
N ARG A 95 -0.01 21.52 -11.92
CA ARG A 95 0.22 21.57 -10.47
C ARG A 95 -0.94 20.99 -9.69
N THR A 96 -0.62 20.41 -8.54
CA THR A 96 -1.60 19.87 -7.59
C THR A 96 -1.58 20.72 -6.32
N PHE A 97 -2.75 21.10 -5.79
CA PHE A 97 -2.87 21.93 -4.60
C PHE A 97 -4.16 21.65 -3.82
N ASN A 98 -4.23 22.12 -2.58
CA ASN A 98 -5.44 22.00 -1.77
C ASN A 98 -6.55 22.92 -2.32
N CYS A 99 -7.73 22.36 -2.56
CA CYS A 99 -8.86 23.07 -3.15
C CYS A 99 -9.31 24.32 -2.38
N SER A 100 -9.03 24.41 -1.07
CA SER A 100 -9.31 25.62 -0.26
C SER A 100 -8.59 26.88 -0.75
N LYS A 101 -7.50 26.73 -1.53
CA LYS A 101 -6.80 27.85 -2.15
C LYS A 101 -7.63 28.50 -3.27
N ALA A 102 -8.36 27.71 -4.06
CA ALA A 102 -9.10 28.22 -5.23
C ALA A 102 -10.61 28.40 -4.96
N PHE A 103 -11.18 27.64 -4.02
CA PHE A 103 -12.63 27.58 -3.79
C PHE A 103 -13.01 28.00 -2.38
N MET A 104 -14.14 28.70 -2.25
CA MET A 104 -14.67 29.10 -0.94
C MET A 104 -15.26 27.90 -0.19
N SER A 105 -16.07 27.11 -0.89
CA SER A 105 -16.79 25.96 -0.34
C SER A 105 -16.00 24.66 -0.47
N SER A 106 -14.67 24.70 -0.34
CA SER A 106 -13.82 23.51 -0.56
C SER A 106 -14.15 22.32 0.35
N GLU A 107 -14.80 22.58 1.49
CA GLU A 107 -15.30 21.57 2.42
C GLU A 107 -16.37 20.67 1.79
N THR A 108 -17.14 21.17 0.82
CA THR A 108 -18.17 20.36 0.13
C THR A 108 -17.57 19.34 -0.84
N PHE A 109 -16.28 19.43 -1.13
CA PHE A 109 -15.53 18.43 -1.90
C PHE A 109 -15.04 17.27 -1.05
N GLY A 110 -15.26 17.28 0.27
CA GLY A 110 -14.81 16.25 1.20
C GLY A 110 -13.42 16.53 1.78
N THR A 111 -13.11 15.84 2.89
CA THR A 111 -11.82 16.02 3.58
C THR A 111 -10.67 15.51 2.72
N GLN A 112 -9.60 16.30 2.57
CA GLN A 112 -8.45 16.01 1.70
C GLN A 112 -8.76 16.04 0.19
N ALA A 113 -9.77 16.81 -0.25
CA ALA A 113 -9.99 17.04 -1.67
C ALA A 113 -8.77 17.68 -2.36
N ILE A 114 -8.44 17.18 -3.54
CA ILE A 114 -7.24 17.56 -4.30
C ILE A 114 -7.66 18.29 -5.57
N CYS A 115 -7.02 19.43 -5.83
CA CYS A 115 -7.23 20.21 -7.05
C CYS A 115 -5.97 20.12 -7.91
N GLN A 116 -6.11 19.60 -9.13
CA GLN A 116 -5.04 19.43 -10.09
C GLN A 116 -5.30 20.28 -11.33
N MET A 117 -4.46 21.26 -11.57
CA MET A 117 -4.47 22.09 -12.78
C MET A 117 -3.60 21.43 -13.85
N THR A 118 -4.12 21.35 -15.07
CA THR A 118 -3.42 20.91 -16.28
C THR A 118 -3.75 21.87 -17.41
N GLY A 119 -2.87 22.83 -17.68
CA GLY A 119 -3.13 23.90 -18.67
C GLY A 119 -4.41 24.69 -18.35
N SER A 120 -5.41 24.58 -19.21
CA SER A 120 -6.70 25.26 -19.07
C SER A 120 -7.78 24.47 -18.31
N GLU A 121 -7.45 23.27 -17.81
CA GLU A 121 -8.38 22.40 -17.11
C GLU A 121 -7.98 22.23 -15.64
N LEU A 122 -8.93 22.37 -14.72
CA LEU A 122 -8.76 22.08 -13.31
C LEU A 122 -9.64 20.89 -12.94
N LYS A 123 -8.99 19.79 -12.59
CA LYS A 123 -9.61 18.59 -12.07
C LYS A 123 -9.65 18.64 -10.55
N ILE A 124 -10.85 18.66 -9.99
CA ILE A 124 -11.11 18.49 -8.56
C ILE A 124 -11.37 17.01 -8.34
N THR A 125 -10.54 16.35 -7.54
CA THR A 125 -10.76 14.99 -7.06
C THR A 125 -11.35 15.09 -5.66
N PHE A 126 -12.51 14.47 -5.45
CA PHE A 126 -13.18 14.53 -4.15
C PHE A 126 -12.37 13.79 -3.07
N GLY A 127 -12.41 14.35 -1.86
CA GLY A 127 -11.91 13.73 -0.65
C GLY A 127 -12.97 12.83 0.00
N ALA A 128 -12.79 12.48 1.26
CA ALA A 128 -13.77 11.66 1.97
C ALA A 128 -15.06 12.44 2.27
N VAL A 129 -16.22 11.80 2.06
CA VAL A 129 -17.57 12.33 2.33
C VAL A 129 -17.87 13.68 1.62
N PRO A 130 -17.78 13.74 0.28
CA PRO A 130 -18.14 14.95 -0.46
C PRO A 130 -19.65 15.19 -0.45
N THR A 131 -20.06 16.44 -0.31
CA THR A 131 -21.48 16.86 -0.19
C THR A 131 -21.98 17.73 -1.35
N ILE A 132 -21.11 18.15 -2.28
CA ILE A 132 -21.51 18.99 -3.42
C ILE A 132 -22.50 18.28 -4.37
N LEU A 133 -23.57 18.96 -4.78
CA LEU A 133 -24.64 18.42 -5.64
C LEU A 133 -24.67 19.09 -7.03
N PRO A 134 -25.29 18.45 -8.03
CA PRO A 134 -25.61 19.10 -9.31
C PRO A 134 -26.37 20.40 -9.13
N ASN A 135 -26.14 21.35 -10.04
CA ASN A 135 -26.76 22.69 -10.05
C ASN A 135 -26.42 23.58 -8.83
N GLN A 136 -25.55 23.13 -7.92
CA GLN A 136 -24.98 24.03 -6.92
C GLN A 136 -23.91 24.92 -7.58
N PRO A 137 -23.86 26.23 -7.22
CA PRO A 137 -22.83 27.11 -7.76
C PRO A 137 -21.47 26.77 -7.18
N LEU A 138 -20.51 26.53 -8.07
CA LEU A 138 -19.10 26.38 -7.72
C LEU A 138 -18.50 27.79 -7.57
N LEU A 139 -18.21 28.20 -6.33
CA LEU A 139 -17.68 29.53 -6.01
C LEU A 139 -16.15 29.55 -6.11
N VAL A 140 -15.63 30.12 -7.19
CA VAL A 140 -14.20 30.26 -7.47
C VAL A 140 -13.74 31.67 -7.07
N ARG A 141 -12.63 31.79 -6.34
CA ARG A 141 -12.06 33.10 -5.99
C ARG A 141 -11.61 33.83 -7.27
N SER A 142 -12.14 35.02 -7.54
CA SER A 142 -11.78 35.79 -8.73
C SER A 142 -10.28 36.15 -8.69
N GLY A 143 -9.54 35.84 -9.76
CA GLY A 143 -8.09 36.04 -9.87
C GLY A 143 -7.19 34.96 -9.24
N SER A 144 -7.76 33.93 -8.58
CA SER A 144 -7.02 32.91 -7.82
C SER A 144 -6.28 31.84 -8.63
N LEU A 145 -6.47 31.83 -9.95
CA LEU A 145 -5.90 30.84 -10.85
C LEU A 145 -4.77 31.40 -11.71
N THR A 146 -4.12 32.47 -11.23
CA THR A 146 -2.89 32.99 -11.83
C THR A 146 -1.67 32.38 -11.12
N ASN A 147 -0.56 32.20 -11.84
CA ASN A 147 0.68 31.61 -11.28
C ASN A 147 1.13 32.32 -9.99
N ALA A 148 0.97 33.65 -9.92
CA ALA A 148 1.32 34.46 -8.74
C ALA A 148 0.50 34.14 -7.47
N TYR A 149 -0.76 33.70 -7.61
CA TYR A 149 -1.64 33.37 -6.48
C TYR A 149 -1.33 32.00 -5.86
N LEU A 150 -0.93 31.04 -6.70
CA LEU A 150 -0.62 29.68 -6.27
C LEU A 150 0.74 29.57 -5.57
N ASP A 151 1.62 30.57 -5.75
CA ASP A 151 2.96 30.67 -5.16
C ASP A 151 3.01 31.34 -3.77
N GLY A 152 1.86 31.71 -3.18
CA GLY A 152 1.75 31.99 -1.74
C GLY A 152 1.39 33.42 -1.33
N GLU A 153 1.25 34.36 -2.27
CA GLU A 153 0.68 35.68 -1.95
C GLU A 153 -0.86 35.57 -1.87
N ARG A 154 -1.44 35.70 -0.67
CA ARG A 154 -2.89 35.83 -0.50
C ARG A 154 -3.32 37.26 -0.84
N PRO A 155 -4.08 37.51 -1.92
CA PRO A 155 -4.87 38.73 -2.03
C PRO A 155 -6.02 38.64 -1.03
N ASN A 156 -6.27 39.74 -0.33
CA ASN A 156 -7.47 39.97 0.46
C ASN A 156 -8.68 40.27 -0.46
N THR A 157 -8.88 39.49 -1.53
CA THR A 157 -10.01 39.68 -2.44
C THR A 157 -11.21 38.84 -1.95
N THR A 158 -12.34 39.51 -1.72
CA THR A 158 -13.63 38.91 -1.32
C THR A 158 -14.56 38.65 -2.51
N GLN A 159 -14.04 38.70 -3.73
CA GLN A 159 -14.83 38.55 -4.95
C GLN A 159 -14.77 37.11 -5.48
N TYR A 160 -15.93 36.57 -5.85
CA TYR A 160 -16.10 35.19 -6.28
C TYR A 160 -16.89 35.14 -7.59
N ASP A 161 -16.50 34.22 -8.46
CA ASP A 161 -17.24 33.87 -9.66
C ASP A 161 -18.01 32.57 -9.40
N ALA A 162 -19.32 32.58 -9.61
CA ALA A 162 -20.17 31.41 -9.51
C ALA A 162 -20.23 30.68 -10.87
N ILE A 163 -19.91 29.39 -10.88
CA ILE A 163 -20.00 28.52 -12.06
C ILE A 163 -21.08 27.49 -11.81
N GLU A 164 -22.02 27.34 -12.74
CA GLU A 164 -23.02 26.28 -12.65
C GLU A 164 -22.37 24.90 -12.85
N LEU A 165 -22.60 23.99 -11.92
CA LEU A 165 -22.06 22.63 -11.97
C LEU A 165 -23.04 21.68 -12.69
N LYS A 166 -22.63 21.22 -13.88
CA LYS A 166 -23.44 20.34 -14.74
C LYS A 166 -23.15 18.85 -14.51
N VAL A 167 -24.10 18.02 -14.88
CA VAL A 167 -23.96 16.55 -14.87
C VAL A 167 -23.45 16.08 -16.23
N PRO A 168 -22.44 15.21 -16.30
CA PRO A 168 -21.93 14.65 -17.55
C PRO A 168 -22.98 13.81 -18.26
N ALA A 169 -23.02 13.94 -19.60
CA ALA A 169 -23.94 13.18 -20.44
C ALA A 169 -23.72 11.65 -20.30
N ASP A 170 -22.47 11.25 -20.10
CA ASP A 170 -21.97 9.89 -19.91
C ASP A 170 -21.75 9.51 -18.43
N ALA A 171 -22.45 10.17 -17.50
CA ALA A 171 -22.40 9.81 -16.07
C ALA A 171 -22.65 8.30 -15.86
N ILE A 172 -21.77 7.67 -15.08
CA ILE A 172 -21.86 6.25 -14.77
C ILE A 172 -23.21 5.92 -14.14
N THR A 173 -23.86 4.88 -14.68
CA THR A 173 -25.08 4.32 -14.10
C THR A 173 -24.67 3.27 -13.06
N PRO A 174 -25.30 3.24 -11.88
CA PRO A 174 -24.97 2.23 -10.89
C PRO A 174 -25.14 0.80 -11.41
N SER A 175 -24.37 -0.13 -10.86
CA SER A 175 -24.59 -1.57 -11.05
C SER A 175 -24.87 -2.19 -9.69
N ILE A 176 -25.98 -2.90 -9.57
CA ILE A 176 -26.48 -3.44 -8.31
C ILE A 176 -26.90 -4.90 -8.45
N THR A 177 -26.53 -5.70 -7.46
CA THR A 177 -27.01 -7.07 -7.28
C THR A 177 -27.75 -7.18 -5.96
N LEU A 178 -28.77 -8.03 -5.93
CA LEU A 178 -29.46 -8.38 -4.69
C LEU A 178 -28.81 -9.63 -4.12
N GLN A 179 -28.42 -9.56 -2.86
CA GLN A 179 -28.07 -10.75 -2.09
C GLN A 179 -29.36 -11.32 -1.52
N GLU A 180 -29.75 -12.49 -2.04
CA GLU A 180 -31.01 -13.15 -1.70
C GLU A 180 -30.76 -14.47 -0.93
N PRO A 181 -31.64 -14.82 0.03
CA PRO A 181 -31.81 -16.20 0.41
C PRO A 181 -32.63 -16.92 -0.66
N THR A 182 -32.17 -18.10 -1.07
CA THR A 182 -32.78 -18.89 -2.16
C THR A 182 -34.14 -19.51 -1.80
N ALA A 183 -34.58 -19.40 -0.55
CA ALA A 183 -35.93 -19.76 -0.09
C ALA A 183 -36.32 -19.02 1.20
N ALA A 184 -37.62 -18.78 1.37
CA ALA A 184 -38.21 -18.36 2.64
C ALA A 184 -38.79 -19.59 3.35
N PHE A 185 -38.21 -20.06 4.45
CA PHE A 185 -38.76 -21.20 5.18
C PHE A 185 -40.01 -20.79 5.96
N ALA A 186 -41.03 -21.64 5.97
CA ALA A 186 -42.29 -21.40 6.69
C ALA A 186 -42.11 -21.14 8.21
N CYS A 187 -40.98 -21.55 8.78
CA CYS A 187 -40.62 -21.38 10.19
C CYS A 187 -39.85 -20.08 10.50
N GLN A 188 -39.27 -19.41 9.50
CA GLN A 188 -38.59 -18.14 9.69
C GLN A 188 -39.65 -17.06 9.81
N GLN A 189 -39.51 -16.14 10.76
CA GLN A 189 -40.43 -14.99 10.83
C GLN A 189 -40.11 -13.95 9.77
N ASN A 190 -38.83 -13.82 9.39
CA ASN A 190 -38.36 -12.79 8.47
C ASN A 190 -37.29 -13.32 7.51
N VAL A 191 -37.23 -12.71 6.34
CA VAL A 191 -36.22 -12.89 5.29
C VAL A 191 -35.50 -11.56 5.10
N ASN A 192 -34.17 -11.61 5.04
CA ASN A 192 -33.33 -10.43 4.85
C ASN A 192 -32.91 -10.33 3.39
N LEU A 193 -33.06 -9.15 2.79
CA LEU A 193 -32.54 -8.82 1.48
C LEU A 193 -31.59 -7.64 1.62
N SER A 194 -30.40 -7.76 1.04
CA SER A 194 -29.43 -6.66 0.98
C SER A 194 -29.03 -6.38 -0.46
N VAL A 195 -28.73 -5.11 -0.73
CA VAL A 195 -28.20 -4.67 -2.01
C VAL A 195 -26.68 -4.63 -1.92
N THR A 196 -26.02 -5.32 -2.84
CA THR A 196 -24.58 -5.22 -3.04
C THR A 196 -24.34 -4.32 -4.25
N ALA A 197 -23.79 -3.13 -4.03
CA ALA A 197 -23.44 -2.21 -5.12
C ALA A 197 -22.09 -2.65 -5.72
N VAL A 198 -22.07 -2.89 -7.02
CA VAL A 198 -20.88 -3.36 -7.75
C VAL A 198 -20.11 -2.15 -8.33
N SER A 199 -20.80 -1.07 -8.73
CA SER A 199 -20.18 0.18 -9.23
C SER A 199 -21.15 1.37 -9.28
N GLY A 200 -20.63 2.60 -9.45
CA GLY A 200 -21.41 3.81 -9.76
C GLY A 200 -22.02 4.58 -8.58
N ASP A 201 -21.62 4.27 -7.35
CA ASP A 201 -21.99 4.96 -6.11
C ASP A 201 -21.20 6.27 -5.87
N ALA A 202 -20.07 6.44 -6.58
CA ALA A 202 -19.15 7.56 -6.48
C ALA A 202 -18.62 7.81 -5.06
N GLY A 203 -18.58 6.78 -4.21
CA GLY A 203 -18.21 6.90 -2.80
C GLY A 203 -19.20 7.69 -1.94
N ARG A 204 -20.47 7.75 -2.36
CA ARG A 204 -21.56 8.44 -1.64
C ARG A 204 -22.74 7.49 -1.41
N ASN A 205 -23.58 7.83 -0.44
CA ASN A 205 -24.81 7.10 -0.19
C ASN A 205 -25.73 7.17 -1.42
N MET A 206 -26.26 6.01 -1.82
CA MET A 206 -27.26 5.89 -2.86
C MET A 206 -28.67 5.97 -2.25
N THR A 207 -29.65 6.28 -3.10
CA THR A 207 -31.07 6.17 -2.75
C THR A 207 -31.65 4.89 -3.32
N TYR A 208 -32.36 4.12 -2.49
CA TYR A 208 -32.95 2.85 -2.88
C TYR A 208 -34.48 2.95 -2.93
N LYS A 209 -35.09 2.28 -3.89
CA LYS A 209 -36.55 2.09 -4.00
C LYS A 209 -36.84 0.63 -4.28
N TRP A 210 -37.39 -0.06 -3.29
CA TRP A 210 -37.76 -1.46 -3.44
C TRP A 210 -39.12 -1.59 -4.14
N LYS A 211 -39.23 -2.55 -5.05
CA LYS A 211 -40.41 -2.78 -5.88
C LYS A 211 -40.84 -4.23 -5.83
N LEU A 212 -42.13 -4.44 -5.55
CA LEU A 212 -42.80 -5.72 -5.76
C LEU A 212 -43.19 -5.82 -7.24
N LYS A 213 -42.68 -6.82 -7.95
CA LYS A 213 -42.95 -7.04 -9.39
C LYS A 213 -44.13 -7.97 -9.61
N SER A 214 -44.26 -9.01 -8.80
CA SER A 214 -45.36 -9.97 -8.84
C SER A 214 -45.42 -10.80 -7.55
N GLY A 215 -46.56 -11.42 -7.26
CA GLY A 215 -46.75 -12.23 -6.05
C GLY A 215 -46.77 -11.41 -4.77
N GLY A 216 -46.59 -12.06 -3.62
CA GLY A 216 -46.62 -11.43 -2.30
C GLY A 216 -47.99 -10.89 -1.86
N THR A 217 -48.03 -10.37 -0.64
CA THR A 217 -49.22 -9.71 -0.08
C THR A 217 -49.20 -8.20 -0.31
N ALA A 218 -50.34 -7.53 -0.13
CA ALA A 218 -50.41 -6.07 -0.18
C ALA A 218 -49.51 -5.40 0.89
N ASN A 219 -49.39 -6.01 2.07
CA ASN A 219 -48.51 -5.55 3.13
C ASN A 219 -47.04 -5.54 2.70
N LEU A 220 -46.60 -6.57 1.96
CA LEU A 220 -45.25 -6.62 1.39
C LEU A 220 -45.00 -5.46 0.43
N GLY A 221 -45.97 -5.17 -0.45
CA GLY A 221 -45.88 -4.03 -1.37
C GLY A 221 -45.76 -2.69 -0.63
N THR A 222 -46.50 -2.52 0.46
CA THR A 222 -46.40 -1.33 1.32
C THR A 222 -45.05 -1.25 2.03
N ALA A 223 -44.56 -2.33 2.62
CA ALA A 223 -43.27 -2.37 3.30
C ALA A 223 -42.10 -2.06 2.34
N LEU A 224 -42.12 -2.62 1.12
CA LEU A 224 -41.11 -2.35 0.09
C LEU A 224 -41.14 -0.89 -0.35
N SER A 225 -42.33 -0.34 -0.64
CA SER A 225 -42.46 1.05 -1.12
C SER A 225 -42.08 2.12 -0.09
N GLN A 226 -42.13 1.79 1.21
CA GLN A 226 -41.72 2.68 2.30
C GLN A 226 -40.23 2.58 2.64
N THR A 227 -39.55 1.53 2.17
CA THR A 227 -38.14 1.28 2.50
C THR A 227 -37.21 1.99 1.53
N THR A 228 -36.29 2.78 2.07
CA THR A 228 -35.28 3.54 1.30
C THR A 228 -33.83 3.12 1.59
N SER A 229 -33.63 2.13 2.46
CA SER A 229 -32.32 1.58 2.81
C SER A 229 -31.84 0.51 1.82
N SER A 230 -30.52 0.27 1.81
CA SER A 230 -29.87 -0.84 1.08
C SER A 230 -30.17 -2.23 1.65
N PHE A 231 -30.94 -2.28 2.74
CA PHE A 231 -31.33 -3.49 3.44
C PHE A 231 -32.82 -3.45 3.72
N ILE A 232 -33.50 -4.57 3.56
CA ILE A 232 -34.87 -4.75 3.99
C ILE A 232 -35.05 -6.11 4.66
N GLN A 233 -35.85 -6.12 5.73
CA GLN A 233 -36.30 -7.33 6.39
C GLN A 233 -37.78 -7.49 6.10
N ILE A 234 -38.14 -8.56 5.40
CA ILE A 234 -39.51 -8.86 4.97
C ILE A 234 -40.07 -10.03 5.77
N SER A 235 -41.31 -9.94 6.22
CA SER A 235 -41.98 -11.05 6.91
C SER A 235 -42.27 -12.18 5.94
N THR A 236 -41.99 -13.43 6.34
CA THR A 236 -42.26 -14.61 5.50
C THR A 236 -43.75 -14.82 5.23
N ILE A 237 -44.61 -14.40 6.16
CA ILE A 237 -46.07 -14.41 6.00
C ILE A 237 -46.48 -13.51 4.84
N ASP A 238 -45.82 -12.37 4.69
CA ASP A 238 -46.13 -11.38 3.66
C ASP A 238 -45.65 -11.81 2.25
N ILE A 239 -44.80 -12.84 2.15
CA ILE A 239 -44.34 -13.46 0.89
C ILE A 239 -45.41 -14.39 0.30
N GLY A 240 -46.28 -14.97 1.13
CA GLY A 240 -47.37 -15.86 0.69
C GLY A 240 -46.86 -17.13 -0.02
N SER A 241 -47.38 -17.42 -1.23
CA SER A 241 -46.92 -18.53 -2.07
C SER A 241 -45.63 -18.22 -2.86
N GLY A 242 -45.23 -16.95 -2.90
CA GLY A 242 -44.01 -16.47 -3.53
C GLY A 242 -44.11 -15.00 -3.93
N ALA A 243 -42.97 -14.29 -3.96
CA ALA A 243 -42.87 -12.89 -4.32
C ALA A 243 -41.67 -12.64 -5.25
N SER A 244 -41.85 -11.80 -6.25
CA SER A 244 -40.79 -11.29 -7.13
C SER A 244 -40.45 -9.86 -6.74
N ILE A 245 -39.21 -9.63 -6.34
CA ILE A 245 -38.75 -8.34 -5.81
C ILE A 245 -37.59 -7.81 -6.66
N SER A 246 -37.54 -6.50 -6.85
CA SER A 246 -36.38 -5.80 -7.37
C SER A 246 -36.11 -4.55 -6.55
N VAL A 247 -34.92 -3.99 -6.71
CA VAL A 247 -34.57 -2.69 -6.16
C VAL A 247 -34.08 -1.78 -7.29
N GLU A 248 -34.54 -0.55 -7.28
CA GLU A 248 -33.96 0.53 -8.07
C GLU A 248 -33.03 1.32 -7.17
N ALA A 249 -31.77 1.49 -7.58
CA ALA A 249 -30.82 2.31 -6.86
C ALA A 249 -30.38 3.46 -7.77
N CYS A 250 -30.40 4.68 -7.22
CA CYS A 250 -29.98 5.89 -7.90
C CYS A 250 -28.78 6.50 -7.18
N ASN A 251 -27.84 7.03 -7.96
CA ASN A 251 -26.78 7.87 -7.42
C ASN A 251 -27.26 9.32 -7.18
N PHE A 252 -26.40 10.15 -6.61
CA PHE A 252 -26.71 11.54 -6.25
C PHE A 252 -26.99 12.47 -7.46
N VAL A 253 -26.73 12.01 -8.69
CA VAL A 253 -27.08 12.72 -9.94
C VAL A 253 -28.33 12.15 -10.62
N ASN A 254 -29.11 11.31 -9.90
CA ASN A 254 -30.34 10.67 -10.37
C ASN A 254 -30.18 9.75 -11.59
N LYS A 255 -29.00 9.17 -11.81
CA LYS A 255 -28.85 8.02 -12.70
C LYS A 255 -29.18 6.75 -11.91
N CYS A 256 -30.13 5.99 -12.41
CA CYS A 256 -30.70 4.84 -11.71
C CYS A 256 -30.51 3.56 -12.53
N SER A 257 -30.28 2.45 -11.83
CA SER A 257 -30.33 1.10 -12.35
C SER A 257 -31.31 0.26 -11.56
N GLU A 258 -31.95 -0.70 -12.19
CA GLU A 258 -32.77 -1.70 -11.52
C GLU A 258 -32.01 -3.03 -11.44
N SER A 259 -32.07 -3.70 -10.29
CA SER A 259 -31.48 -5.02 -10.10
C SER A 259 -32.17 -6.07 -10.96
N ASN A 260 -31.52 -7.23 -11.12
CA ASN A 260 -32.23 -8.44 -11.54
C ASN A 260 -33.39 -8.74 -10.57
N ARG A 261 -34.42 -9.41 -11.09
CA ARG A 261 -35.58 -9.82 -10.30
C ARG A 261 -35.21 -11.05 -9.48
N VAL A 262 -35.53 -10.99 -8.20
CA VAL A 262 -35.34 -12.06 -7.22
C VAL A 262 -36.68 -12.73 -6.98
N GLU A 263 -36.75 -14.05 -7.17
CA GLU A 263 -37.95 -14.85 -6.89
C GLU A 263 -37.81 -15.56 -5.55
N ILE A 264 -38.56 -15.10 -4.54
CA ILE A 264 -38.58 -15.74 -3.23
C ILE A 264 -39.81 -16.62 -3.14
N LYS A 265 -39.61 -17.94 -3.02
CA LYS A 265 -40.70 -18.90 -2.84
C LYS A 265 -40.78 -19.30 -1.36
N SER A 266 -42.02 -19.44 -0.88
CA SER A 266 -42.25 -20.08 0.42
C SER A 266 -41.96 -21.57 0.29
N SER A 267 -41.12 -22.08 1.18
CA SER A 267 -40.64 -23.45 1.17
C SER A 267 -41.10 -24.19 2.42
N GLU A 268 -41.69 -25.37 2.22
CA GLU A 268 -42.00 -26.32 3.30
C GLU A 268 -40.76 -27.07 3.82
N LYS A 269 -39.60 -26.90 3.16
CA LYS A 269 -38.35 -27.50 3.65
C LYS A 269 -37.98 -26.89 5.00
N THR A 270 -37.44 -27.70 5.91
CA THR A 270 -37.03 -27.24 7.25
C THR A 270 -35.54 -26.91 7.34
N PHE A 271 -34.80 -27.13 6.25
CA PHE A 271 -33.39 -26.77 6.10
C PHE A 271 -33.01 -26.59 4.63
N GLN A 272 -31.95 -25.82 4.38
CA GLN A 272 -31.33 -25.64 3.08
C GLN A 272 -29.81 -25.53 3.24
N PHE A 273 -29.10 -26.21 2.33
CA PHE A 273 -27.67 -26.07 2.14
C PHE A 273 -27.43 -25.15 0.95
N THR A 274 -26.63 -24.11 1.13
CA THR A 274 -26.16 -23.23 0.06
C THR A 274 -24.64 -23.10 0.14
N VAL A 275 -24.04 -22.67 -0.96
CA VAL A 275 -22.63 -22.27 -1.00
C VAL A 275 -22.56 -20.93 -1.73
N SER A 276 -21.66 -20.06 -1.31
CA SER A 276 -21.33 -18.83 -2.03
C SER A 276 -19.83 -18.75 -2.26
N ILE A 277 -19.42 -18.22 -3.42
CA ILE A 277 -18.02 -17.91 -3.70
C ILE A 277 -17.70 -16.55 -3.10
N ALA A 278 -16.60 -16.48 -2.36
CA ALA A 278 -16.06 -15.22 -1.88
C ALA A 278 -14.57 -15.08 -2.22
N GLY A 279 -14.03 -13.87 -2.04
CA GLY A 279 -12.64 -13.57 -2.38
C GLY A 279 -12.45 -13.01 -3.80
N ILE A 280 -13.54 -12.68 -4.51
CA ILE A 280 -13.49 -12.07 -5.84
C ILE A 280 -13.32 -10.55 -5.70
N PRO A 281 -12.19 -9.95 -6.15
CA PRO A 281 -12.05 -8.50 -6.21
C PRO A 281 -12.96 -7.91 -7.29
N SER A 282 -13.37 -6.65 -7.12
CA SER A 282 -14.22 -5.93 -8.10
C SER A 282 -13.61 -5.87 -9.51
N THR A 283 -12.29 -5.69 -9.58
CA THR A 283 -11.50 -5.77 -10.82
C THR A 283 -10.24 -6.58 -10.55
N PRO A 284 -10.23 -7.90 -10.82
CA PRO A 284 -9.03 -8.72 -10.65
C PRO A 284 -7.92 -8.27 -11.59
N LEU A 285 -6.69 -8.15 -11.09
CA LEU A 285 -5.53 -7.74 -11.88
C LEU A 285 -4.63 -8.94 -12.16
N PRO A 286 -4.06 -9.09 -13.37
CA PRO A 286 -3.18 -10.21 -13.68
C PRO A 286 -1.94 -10.30 -12.79
N SER A 287 -1.41 -9.17 -12.29
CA SER A 287 -0.26 -9.18 -11.38
C SER A 287 -0.56 -9.81 -10.01
N SER A 288 -1.85 -9.94 -9.68
CA SER A 288 -2.31 -10.27 -8.34
C SER A 288 -2.78 -11.71 -8.26
N LYS A 289 -2.48 -12.37 -7.15
CA LYS A 289 -3.12 -13.64 -6.79
C LYS A 289 -4.55 -13.40 -6.34
N ILE A 290 -5.45 -14.32 -6.65
CA ILE A 290 -6.83 -14.31 -6.13
C ILE A 290 -7.00 -15.54 -5.24
N SER A 291 -7.42 -15.33 -4.00
CA SER A 291 -7.77 -16.42 -3.09
C SER A 291 -9.29 -16.50 -2.99
N LEU A 292 -9.86 -17.55 -3.55
CA LEU A 292 -11.29 -17.81 -3.54
C LEU A 292 -11.63 -18.78 -2.42
N SER A 293 -12.72 -18.51 -1.72
CA SER A 293 -13.19 -19.37 -0.62
C SER A 293 -14.63 -19.76 -0.86
N ALA A 294 -14.92 -21.06 -0.67
CA ALA A 294 -16.26 -21.59 -0.67
C ALA A 294 -16.86 -21.37 0.72
N ILE A 295 -17.95 -20.62 0.80
CA ILE A 295 -18.66 -20.40 2.06
C ILE A 295 -19.91 -21.26 2.05
N PRO A 296 -19.88 -22.44 2.68
CA PRO A 296 -21.10 -23.19 2.90
C PRO A 296 -21.97 -22.47 3.93
N SER A 297 -23.28 -22.47 3.72
CA SER A 297 -24.25 -21.99 4.70
C SER A 297 -25.41 -22.95 4.83
N PHE A 298 -25.84 -23.15 6.08
CA PHE A 298 -27.03 -23.90 6.42
C PHE A 298 -28.05 -22.95 7.01
N ALA A 299 -29.20 -22.85 6.37
CA ALA A 299 -30.38 -22.27 6.98
C ALA A 299 -31.25 -23.41 7.49
N SER A 300 -31.62 -23.39 8.78
CA SER A 300 -32.54 -24.38 9.36
C SER A 300 -33.58 -23.72 10.26
N CYS A 301 -34.74 -24.35 10.37
CA CYS A 301 -35.83 -23.98 11.26
C CYS A 301 -35.55 -24.24 12.74
N ASN A 302 -34.57 -25.10 13.06
CA ASN A 302 -34.29 -25.50 14.44
C ASN A 302 -32.91 -24.99 14.84
N SER A 303 -32.86 -23.93 15.65
CA SER A 303 -31.61 -23.34 16.16
C SER A 303 -30.81 -24.27 17.07
N SER A 304 -31.39 -25.41 17.47
CA SER A 304 -30.73 -26.44 18.27
C SER A 304 -30.02 -27.53 17.44
N ARG A 305 -30.12 -27.50 16.09
CA ARG A 305 -29.38 -28.41 15.21
C ARG A 305 -28.14 -27.72 14.69
N ASP A 306 -27.06 -27.76 15.46
CA ASP A 306 -25.72 -27.50 14.95
C ASP A 306 -25.32 -28.66 14.04
N LEU A 307 -25.66 -28.56 12.75
CA LEU A 307 -25.12 -29.46 11.74
C LEU A 307 -23.62 -29.20 11.63
N SER A 308 -22.79 -30.18 11.98
CA SER A 308 -21.34 -30.01 11.86
C SER A 308 -20.97 -29.84 10.39
N MET A 309 -20.30 -28.73 10.06
CA MET A 309 -19.81 -28.43 8.70
C MET A 309 -18.57 -29.28 8.31
N THR A 310 -18.39 -30.42 8.97
CA THR A 310 -17.18 -31.26 8.87
C THR A 310 -17.23 -32.28 7.73
N ASN A 311 -18.35 -32.41 7.01
CA ASN A 311 -18.54 -33.41 5.95
C ASN A 311 -18.90 -32.75 4.61
N ILE A 312 -18.19 -31.70 4.23
CA ILE A 312 -18.40 -31.00 2.96
C ILE A 312 -17.23 -31.27 2.04
N SER A 313 -17.49 -31.82 0.86
CA SER A 313 -16.52 -31.89 -0.23
C SER A 313 -16.79 -30.79 -1.23
N TYR A 314 -15.73 -30.23 -1.83
CA TYR A 314 -15.82 -29.15 -2.79
C TYR A 314 -15.31 -29.61 -4.16
N GLU A 315 -15.78 -28.97 -5.21
CA GLU A 315 -15.25 -29.08 -6.56
C GLU A 315 -15.32 -27.70 -7.21
N TRP A 316 -14.14 -27.11 -7.41
CA TRP A 316 -13.98 -25.86 -8.13
C TRP A 316 -13.80 -26.14 -9.60
N SER A 317 -14.48 -25.36 -10.44
CA SER A 317 -14.25 -25.37 -11.88
C SER A 317 -14.13 -23.96 -12.44
N ILE A 318 -13.26 -23.82 -13.44
CA ILE A 318 -13.12 -22.59 -14.23
C ILE A 318 -13.48 -22.93 -15.66
N ASN A 319 -14.44 -22.18 -16.23
CA ASN A 319 -14.98 -22.45 -17.56
C ASN A 319 -15.35 -23.95 -17.72
N ARG A 320 -15.97 -24.52 -16.68
CA ARG A 320 -16.38 -25.94 -16.56
C ARG A 320 -15.25 -26.97 -16.52
N THR A 321 -14.00 -26.54 -16.38
CA THR A 321 -12.86 -27.44 -16.17
C THR A 321 -12.56 -27.50 -14.67
N SER A 322 -12.57 -28.70 -14.08
CA SER A 322 -12.25 -28.89 -12.66
C SER A 322 -10.79 -28.51 -12.38
N VAL A 323 -10.57 -27.70 -11.35
CA VAL A 323 -9.25 -27.13 -11.00
C VAL A 323 -8.79 -27.46 -9.58
N SER A 324 -9.72 -27.69 -8.64
CA SER A 324 -9.42 -28.02 -7.25
C SER A 324 -10.62 -28.70 -6.59
N HIS A 325 -10.37 -29.48 -5.53
CA HIS A 325 -11.41 -30.10 -4.69
C HIS A 325 -11.40 -29.55 -3.25
N ASP A 326 -10.69 -28.45 -3.06
CA ASP A 326 -10.42 -27.87 -1.75
C ASP A 326 -11.49 -26.84 -1.38
N SER A 327 -11.64 -26.47 -0.10
CA SER A 327 -12.57 -25.40 0.30
C SER A 327 -12.09 -24.01 -0.13
N VAL A 328 -10.80 -23.88 -0.45
CA VAL A 328 -10.15 -22.66 -0.92
C VAL A 328 -9.44 -22.97 -2.23
N TYR A 329 -9.66 -22.13 -3.24
CA TYR A 329 -8.97 -22.21 -4.51
C TYR A 329 -8.18 -20.93 -4.76
N ILE A 330 -6.88 -21.08 -5.01
CA ILE A 330 -5.99 -19.96 -5.30
C ILE A 330 -5.78 -19.90 -6.81
N VAL A 331 -6.14 -18.77 -7.42
CA VAL A 331 -5.70 -18.42 -8.76
C VAL A 331 -4.33 -17.76 -8.64
N PRO A 332 -3.24 -18.38 -9.12
CA PRO A 332 -1.93 -17.77 -9.05
C PRO A 332 -1.87 -16.45 -9.84
N ALA A 333 -0.98 -15.56 -9.44
CA ALA A 333 -0.70 -14.36 -10.23
C ALA A 333 -0.24 -14.76 -11.65
N LYS A 334 -0.63 -13.95 -12.63
CA LYS A 334 -0.26 -14.06 -14.05
C LYS A 334 -0.77 -15.32 -14.76
N THR A 335 -1.73 -16.02 -14.16
CA THR A 335 -2.40 -17.17 -14.77
C THR A 335 -3.23 -16.77 -15.99
N TYR A 336 -3.91 -15.61 -15.90
CA TYR A 336 -4.80 -15.11 -16.94
C TYR A 336 -4.36 -13.74 -17.43
N ALA A 337 -4.51 -13.51 -18.73
CA ALA A 337 -4.16 -12.24 -19.37
C ALA A 337 -5.22 -11.16 -19.10
N PRO A 338 -4.89 -9.87 -19.27
CA PRO A 338 -5.88 -8.79 -19.24
C PRO A 338 -7.09 -9.08 -20.12
N TYR A 339 -8.27 -8.66 -19.67
CA TYR A 339 -9.57 -8.85 -20.34
C TYR A 339 -10.05 -10.30 -20.46
N SER A 340 -9.34 -11.27 -19.89
CA SER A 340 -9.83 -12.65 -19.82
C SER A 340 -11.11 -12.68 -18.98
N ALA A 341 -12.20 -13.14 -19.60
CA ALA A 341 -13.46 -13.41 -18.91
C ALA A 341 -13.48 -14.89 -18.49
N LEU A 342 -13.76 -15.13 -17.21
CA LEU A 342 -13.82 -16.46 -16.63
C LEU A 342 -15.15 -16.65 -15.90
N THR A 343 -15.68 -17.85 -15.98
CA THR A 343 -16.77 -18.32 -15.14
C THR A 343 -16.18 -19.24 -14.09
N ILE A 344 -16.29 -18.86 -12.82
CA ILE A 344 -15.87 -19.67 -11.68
C ILE A 344 -17.12 -20.33 -11.11
N THR A 345 -17.07 -21.64 -10.93
CA THR A 345 -18.16 -22.39 -10.31
C THR A 345 -17.59 -23.20 -9.15
N VAL A 346 -18.28 -23.20 -8.01
CA VAL A 346 -18.01 -24.12 -6.90
C VAL A 346 -19.22 -24.99 -6.64
N LEU A 347 -18.99 -26.30 -6.60
CA LEU A 347 -19.96 -27.30 -6.17
C LEU A 347 -19.57 -27.78 -4.78
N ALA A 348 -20.44 -27.62 -3.80
CA ALA A 348 -20.29 -28.16 -2.47
C ALA A 348 -21.26 -29.34 -2.29
N LYS A 349 -20.77 -30.45 -1.74
CA LYS A 349 -21.57 -31.63 -1.41
C LYS A 349 -21.44 -31.94 0.07
N TYR A 350 -22.55 -31.93 0.78
CA TYR A 350 -22.63 -32.25 2.20
C TYR A 350 -23.26 -33.61 2.40
N TRP A 351 -22.58 -34.50 3.13
CA TRP A 351 -23.15 -35.77 3.55
C TRP A 351 -23.84 -35.61 4.92
N ASN A 352 -25.16 -35.68 4.92
CA ASN A 352 -25.94 -35.71 6.15
C ASN A 352 -26.04 -37.16 6.65
N SER A 353 -25.29 -37.48 7.72
CA SER A 353 -25.29 -38.82 8.32
C SER A 353 -26.65 -39.20 8.95
N GLU A 354 -27.41 -38.23 9.44
CA GLU A 354 -28.72 -38.47 10.06
C GLU A 354 -29.82 -38.73 9.02
N ALA A 355 -29.77 -38.02 7.89
CA ALA A 355 -30.74 -38.18 6.80
C ALA A 355 -30.32 -39.23 5.75
N ALA A 356 -29.11 -39.78 5.87
CA ALA A 356 -28.47 -40.65 4.87
C ALA A 356 -28.60 -40.09 3.43
N ALA A 357 -28.48 -38.77 3.29
CA ALA A 357 -28.71 -38.06 2.05
C ALA A 357 -27.57 -37.09 1.75
N MET A 358 -27.17 -37.03 0.49
CA MET A 358 -26.24 -36.04 -0.02
C MET A 358 -27.01 -34.77 -0.39
N LEU A 359 -26.61 -33.64 0.19
CA LEU A 359 -27.08 -32.33 -0.21
C LEU A 359 -26.03 -31.69 -1.11
N GLU A 360 -26.45 -31.07 -2.19
CA GLU A 360 -25.55 -30.37 -3.11
C GLU A 360 -25.97 -28.91 -3.23
N ALA A 361 -24.98 -28.03 -3.30
CA ALA A 361 -25.17 -26.62 -3.56
C ALA A 361 -24.11 -26.15 -4.56
N THR A 362 -24.51 -25.30 -5.50
CA THR A 362 -23.62 -24.74 -6.51
C THR A 362 -23.71 -23.23 -6.49
N SER A 363 -22.58 -22.55 -6.63
CA SER A 363 -22.49 -21.11 -6.86
C SER A 363 -21.61 -20.85 -8.08
N GLU A 364 -22.00 -19.87 -8.88
CA GLU A 364 -21.30 -19.47 -10.10
C GLU A 364 -21.12 -17.96 -10.12
N GLU A 365 -19.91 -17.51 -10.44
CA GLU A 365 -19.55 -16.09 -10.50
C GLU A 365 -18.74 -15.81 -11.77
N GLY A 366 -19.03 -14.68 -12.42
CA GLY A 366 -18.31 -14.21 -13.60
C GLY A 366 -17.26 -13.17 -13.23
N ILE A 367 -16.02 -13.35 -13.67
CA ILE A 367 -14.94 -12.40 -13.46
C ILE A 367 -14.31 -11.96 -14.79
N VAL A 368 -13.89 -10.70 -14.85
CA VAL A 368 -13.15 -10.15 -15.99
C VAL A 368 -11.89 -9.50 -15.47
N TYR A 369 -10.72 -9.95 -15.94
CA TYR A 369 -9.44 -9.38 -15.54
C TYR A 369 -9.27 -7.96 -16.11
N GLY A 370 -8.86 -7.03 -15.27
CA GLY A 370 -8.47 -5.67 -15.66
C GLY A 370 -7.09 -5.62 -16.32
N ILE A 371 -6.64 -4.40 -16.60
CA ILE A 371 -5.31 -4.11 -17.14
C ILE A 371 -4.57 -3.13 -16.22
N GLU A 372 -3.29 -3.36 -16.05
CA GLU A 372 -2.38 -2.44 -15.37
C GLU A 372 -1.48 -1.73 -16.38
N GLY A 373 -1.11 -0.47 -16.09
CA GLY A 373 -0.16 0.26 -16.92
C GLY A 373 1.25 -0.34 -16.82
N LEU A 374 2.05 -0.20 -17.87
CA LEU A 374 3.48 -0.53 -17.81
C LEU A 374 4.17 0.34 -16.75
N VAL A 375 5.08 -0.27 -15.99
CA VAL A 375 5.82 0.43 -14.94
C VAL A 375 7.22 0.75 -15.47
N GLY A 376 7.43 2.03 -15.81
CA GLY A 376 8.74 2.57 -16.13
C GLY A 376 9.50 2.97 -14.87
N ILE A 377 10.70 2.41 -14.70
CA ILE A 377 11.61 2.72 -13.60
C ILE A 377 12.95 3.11 -14.18
N VAL A 378 13.47 4.25 -13.74
CA VAL A 378 14.82 4.73 -14.05
C VAL A 378 15.53 5.11 -12.75
N ASP A 379 16.84 4.96 -12.73
CA ASP A 379 17.76 5.19 -11.60
C ASP A 379 17.86 6.66 -11.12
N GLY A 380 17.10 7.59 -11.72
CA GLY A 380 16.94 8.95 -11.20
C GLY A 380 16.26 9.89 -12.19
N ILE A 381 15.61 10.95 -11.68
CA ILE A 381 14.85 11.92 -12.50
C ILE A 381 15.68 13.12 -12.95
N GLU A 382 16.66 13.54 -12.14
CA GLU A 382 17.55 14.65 -12.42
C GLU A 382 18.95 14.33 -11.86
N ARG A 383 20.00 14.67 -12.61
CA ARG A 383 21.37 14.41 -12.20
C ARG A 383 22.34 15.42 -12.80
N ALA A 384 23.41 15.73 -12.08
CA ALA A 384 24.50 16.56 -12.56
C ALA A 384 25.79 15.74 -12.67
N ILE A 385 26.43 15.74 -13.83
CA ILE A 385 27.60 14.92 -14.13
C ILE A 385 28.69 15.73 -14.82
N ALA A 386 29.95 15.41 -14.55
CA ALA A 386 31.09 16.01 -15.21
C ALA A 386 31.16 15.64 -16.70
N SER A 387 31.56 16.58 -17.55
CA SER A 387 31.72 16.34 -19.00
C SER A 387 32.77 15.28 -19.36
N ASP A 388 33.72 15.02 -18.47
CA ASP A 388 34.79 14.02 -18.65
C ASP A 388 34.41 12.62 -18.14
N THR A 389 33.16 12.44 -17.72
CA THR A 389 32.65 11.20 -17.13
C THR A 389 31.62 10.55 -18.04
N GLU A 390 31.62 9.21 -18.09
CA GLU A 390 30.59 8.43 -18.78
C GLU A 390 29.24 8.55 -18.04
N LEU A 391 28.18 8.86 -18.77
CA LEU A 391 26.82 8.90 -18.24
C LEU A 391 26.15 7.53 -18.44
N LEU A 392 25.68 6.97 -17.34
CA LEU A 392 24.88 5.74 -17.30
C LEU A 392 23.47 6.10 -16.85
N ILE A 393 22.46 5.67 -17.60
CA ILE A 393 21.05 5.76 -17.22
C ILE A 393 20.44 4.36 -17.32
N ASP A 394 19.96 3.85 -16.20
CA ASP A 394 19.53 2.45 -16.06
C ASP A 394 18.01 2.36 -15.92
N ALA A 395 17.36 1.76 -16.93
CA ALA A 395 15.92 1.48 -16.93
C ALA A 395 15.60 -0.02 -16.82
N ARG A 396 16.57 -0.87 -16.47
CA ARG A 396 16.43 -2.34 -16.43
C ARG A 396 15.36 -2.85 -15.46
N GLN A 397 15.05 -2.07 -14.43
CA GLN A 397 14.03 -2.42 -13.43
C GLN A 397 12.59 -2.22 -13.93
N SER A 398 12.40 -1.62 -15.11
CA SER A 398 11.09 -1.50 -15.72
C SER A 398 10.47 -2.87 -15.99
N PHE A 399 9.16 -3.01 -15.79
CA PHE A 399 8.46 -4.29 -15.97
C PHE A 399 7.01 -4.11 -16.45
N ASP A 400 6.46 -5.17 -17.03
CA ASP A 400 5.03 -5.28 -17.34
C ASP A 400 4.33 -6.04 -16.19
N PRO A 401 3.46 -5.38 -15.41
CA PRO A 401 2.74 -6.06 -14.33
C PRO A 401 1.80 -7.15 -14.85
N ASN A 402 1.32 -7.02 -16.09
CA ASN A 402 0.30 -7.91 -16.64
C ASN A 402 0.85 -9.24 -17.15
N THR A 403 2.17 -9.31 -17.41
CA THR A 403 2.78 -10.49 -18.02
C THR A 403 3.94 -11.01 -17.18
N GLY A 404 4.21 -12.31 -17.29
CA GLY A 404 5.41 -12.92 -16.69
C GLY A 404 6.71 -12.53 -17.40
N ASN A 405 6.61 -11.77 -18.50
CA ASN A 405 7.69 -11.59 -19.46
C ASN A 405 8.22 -10.15 -19.40
N ASN A 406 9.45 -9.98 -18.89
CA ASN A 406 10.13 -8.68 -18.83
C ASN A 406 10.82 -8.29 -20.15
N ASN A 407 10.35 -8.85 -21.27
CA ASN A 407 10.82 -8.52 -22.61
C ASN A 407 10.18 -7.21 -23.08
N LEU A 408 10.55 -6.13 -22.39
CA LEU A 408 10.20 -4.77 -22.77
C LEU A 408 11.13 -4.26 -23.87
N ILE A 409 10.55 -3.49 -24.78
CA ILE A 409 11.26 -2.76 -25.83
C ILE A 409 11.49 -1.35 -25.30
N HIS A 410 12.76 -0.96 -25.23
CA HIS A 410 13.19 0.38 -24.84
C HIS A 410 13.50 1.21 -26.08
N SER A 411 13.22 2.51 -26.01
CA SER A 411 13.44 3.44 -27.12
C SER A 411 13.73 4.82 -26.55
N TRP A 412 15.02 5.11 -26.39
CA TRP A 412 15.52 6.37 -25.89
C TRP A 412 15.45 7.47 -26.95
N THR A 413 15.16 8.67 -26.49
CA THR A 413 15.25 9.93 -27.23
C THR A 413 15.98 10.95 -26.35
N CYS A 414 16.54 11.99 -26.95
CA CYS A 414 17.25 13.03 -26.23
C CYS A 414 16.90 14.40 -26.81
N THR A 415 16.64 15.36 -25.92
CA THR A 415 16.41 16.76 -26.26
C THR A 415 17.37 17.63 -25.46
N LYS A 416 18.03 18.58 -26.12
CA LYS A 416 18.84 19.62 -25.49
C LYS A 416 17.98 20.84 -25.14
N ASP A 417 18.40 21.62 -24.14
CA ASP A 417 17.86 22.97 -23.85
C ASP A 417 17.50 23.74 -25.13
N GLY A 418 16.23 24.15 -25.23
CA GLY A 418 15.66 24.78 -26.44
C GLY A 418 14.91 23.82 -27.37
N GLY A 419 14.72 22.55 -26.99
CA GLY A 419 13.87 21.58 -27.72
C GLY A 419 14.55 20.93 -28.93
N ILE A 420 15.87 21.06 -29.07
CA ILE A 420 16.62 20.50 -30.19
C ILE A 420 16.91 19.02 -29.92
N ASN A 421 16.44 18.13 -30.80
CA ASN A 421 16.70 16.70 -30.70
C ASN A 421 18.20 16.38 -30.85
N CYS A 422 18.72 15.48 -30.03
CA CYS A 422 20.10 15.01 -30.08
C CYS A 422 20.28 13.96 -31.20
N THR A 423 19.98 14.29 -32.45
CA THR A 423 19.96 13.33 -33.58
C THR A 423 21.33 12.82 -34.00
N ASN A 424 22.42 13.46 -33.58
CA ASN A 424 23.78 13.17 -34.05
C ASN A 424 24.61 12.36 -33.04
N LEU A 425 24.01 11.83 -31.97
CA LEU A 425 24.71 10.99 -31.01
C LEU A 425 24.64 9.52 -31.46
N ASP A 426 25.81 8.90 -31.66
CA ASP A 426 25.93 7.48 -31.97
C ASP A 426 25.78 6.64 -30.70
N LEU A 427 24.54 6.38 -30.30
CA LEU A 427 24.18 5.68 -29.07
C LEU A 427 23.29 4.46 -29.39
N ASN A 428 23.34 3.45 -28.52
CA ASN A 428 22.38 2.36 -28.58
C ASN A 428 21.04 2.78 -27.96
N TRP A 429 20.21 3.44 -28.75
CA TRP A 429 18.90 3.95 -28.35
C TRP A 429 17.87 2.87 -27.96
N LYS A 430 18.17 1.58 -28.17
CA LYS A 430 17.25 0.46 -27.86
C LYS A 430 17.65 -0.36 -26.63
N SER A 431 18.71 0.05 -25.93
CA SER A 431 19.23 -0.65 -24.75
C SER A 431 18.42 -0.32 -23.50
N LYS A 432 18.30 -1.29 -22.58
CA LYS A 432 17.75 -1.07 -21.22
C LYS A 432 18.67 -0.21 -20.34
N LEU A 433 19.95 -0.18 -20.68
CA LEU A 433 20.98 0.66 -20.07
C LEU A 433 21.50 1.60 -21.15
N LEU A 434 21.22 2.89 -21.01
CA LEU A 434 21.76 3.91 -21.91
C LEU A 434 23.16 4.32 -21.40
N VAL A 435 24.14 4.22 -22.29
CA VAL A 435 25.54 4.58 -22.01
C VAL A 435 25.94 5.70 -22.96
N VAL A 436 26.33 6.84 -22.41
CA VAL A 436 26.85 7.99 -23.17
C VAL A 436 28.30 8.22 -22.77
N ALA A 437 29.21 8.00 -23.71
CA ALA A 437 30.64 8.11 -23.48
C ALA A 437 31.05 9.52 -22.99
N SER A 438 32.12 9.58 -22.20
CA SER A 438 32.70 10.84 -21.72
C SER A 438 33.05 11.78 -22.89
N GLY A 439 32.81 13.07 -22.73
CA GLY A 439 33.14 14.11 -23.72
C GLY A 439 32.16 14.26 -24.88
N VAL A 440 31.15 13.39 -25.00
CA VAL A 440 30.11 13.47 -26.05
C VAL A 440 29.15 14.63 -25.80
N LEU A 441 28.78 14.87 -24.54
CA LEU A 441 27.88 15.94 -24.13
C LEU A 441 28.67 17.20 -23.77
N LYS A 442 28.15 18.38 -24.15
CA LYS A 442 28.87 19.65 -23.98
C LYS A 442 28.67 20.22 -22.56
N PRO A 443 29.73 20.69 -21.89
CA PRO A 443 29.61 21.38 -20.60
C PRO A 443 28.66 22.59 -20.66
N GLY A 444 27.97 22.86 -19.55
CA GLY A 444 27.06 23.99 -19.39
C GLY A 444 25.72 23.84 -20.13
N GLN A 445 25.36 22.63 -20.55
CA GLN A 445 24.09 22.34 -21.23
C GLN A 445 23.32 21.28 -20.46
N ASN A 446 21.99 21.36 -20.53
CA ASN A 446 21.11 20.32 -20.02
C ASN A 446 20.57 19.49 -21.16
N TYR A 447 20.46 18.19 -20.89
CA TYR A 447 19.94 17.19 -21.80
C TYR A 447 18.84 16.42 -21.09
N THR A 448 17.68 16.29 -21.71
CA THR A 448 16.61 15.42 -21.22
C THR A 448 16.59 14.17 -22.07
N PHE A 449 16.85 13.02 -21.45
CA PHE A 449 16.75 11.71 -22.07
C PHE A 449 15.40 11.10 -21.71
N THR A 450 14.62 10.70 -22.70
CA THR A 450 13.30 10.09 -22.50
C THR A 450 13.29 8.68 -23.07
N ASP A 451 13.06 7.68 -22.22
CA ASP A 451 12.84 6.30 -22.65
C ASP A 451 11.35 6.07 -22.89
N THR A 452 11.00 5.56 -24.07
CA THR A 452 9.69 5.01 -24.35
C THR A 452 9.75 3.49 -24.22
N ILE A 453 9.14 3.00 -23.15
CA ILE A 453 9.10 1.59 -22.81
C ILE A 453 7.78 1.02 -23.31
N SER A 454 7.84 -0.05 -24.10
CA SER A 454 6.64 -0.73 -24.61
C SER A 454 6.76 -2.24 -24.48
N ASN A 455 5.62 -2.92 -24.40
CA ASN A 455 5.56 -4.38 -24.42
C ASN A 455 5.36 -4.96 -25.84
N GLY A 456 5.41 -4.11 -26.88
CA GLY A 456 5.16 -4.51 -28.28
C GLY A 456 3.69 -4.86 -28.59
N LEU A 457 2.80 -4.83 -27.60
CA LEU A 457 1.37 -5.17 -27.71
C LEU A 457 0.46 -3.94 -27.64
N GLY A 458 1.02 -2.74 -27.87
CA GLY A 458 0.28 -1.47 -27.90
C GLY A 458 0.25 -0.70 -26.56
N SER A 459 0.74 -1.28 -25.45
CA SER A 459 0.95 -0.53 -24.22
C SER A 459 2.34 0.13 -24.22
N SER A 460 2.40 1.40 -23.81
CA SER A 460 3.66 2.13 -23.67
C SER A 460 3.62 3.08 -22.48
N THR A 461 4.78 3.30 -21.86
CA THR A 461 4.99 4.31 -20.83
C THR A 461 6.27 5.09 -21.15
N GLN A 462 6.33 6.34 -20.70
CA GLN A 462 7.51 7.18 -20.87
C GLN A 462 8.08 7.59 -19.53
N ILE A 463 9.41 7.58 -19.44
CA ILE A 463 10.16 8.10 -18.30
C ILE A 463 11.29 8.99 -18.81
N SER A 464 11.53 10.08 -18.11
CA SER A 464 12.51 11.09 -18.51
C SER A 464 13.51 11.36 -17.41
N VAL A 465 14.75 11.62 -17.81
CA VAL A 465 15.87 12.00 -16.94
C VAL A 465 16.49 13.28 -17.48
N THR A 466 16.56 14.32 -16.66
CA THR A 466 17.28 15.55 -16.98
C THR A 466 18.70 15.47 -16.45
N VAL A 467 19.67 15.78 -17.32
CA VAL A 467 21.10 15.68 -17.04
C VAL A 467 21.77 17.03 -17.25
N HIS A 468 22.37 17.55 -16.19
CA HIS A 468 23.16 18.79 -16.20
C HIS A 468 24.64 18.45 -16.40
N ILE A 469 25.24 18.92 -17.50
CA ILE A 469 26.65 18.65 -17.79
C ILE A 469 27.52 19.76 -17.19
N LEU A 470 28.32 19.39 -16.20
CA LEU A 470 29.21 20.28 -15.47
C LEU A 470 30.62 20.28 -16.06
N GLN A 471 31.33 21.39 -15.88
CA GLN A 471 32.73 21.51 -16.28
C GLN A 471 33.65 21.03 -15.15
N GLY A 472 34.65 20.19 -15.46
CA GLY A 472 35.63 19.68 -14.51
C GLY A 472 35.21 18.40 -13.78
N SER A 473 36.17 17.72 -13.13
CA SER A 473 35.94 16.44 -12.43
C SER A 473 35.23 16.62 -11.07
N VAL A 474 33.97 17.05 -11.09
CA VAL A 474 33.08 17.03 -9.91
C VAL A 474 32.82 15.59 -9.42
N PRO A 475 32.34 15.37 -8.18
CA PRO A 475 32.07 14.02 -7.69
C PRO A 475 31.06 13.29 -8.57
N ILE A 476 31.18 11.96 -8.66
CA ILE A 476 30.25 11.11 -9.41
C ILE A 476 29.35 10.42 -8.39
N ILE A 477 28.03 10.49 -8.59
CA ILE A 477 27.04 9.93 -7.67
C ILE A 477 26.23 8.87 -8.42
N GLN A 478 26.09 7.69 -7.81
CA GLN A 478 25.14 6.68 -8.23
C GLN A 478 24.18 6.39 -7.07
N LEU A 479 22.87 6.60 -7.29
CA LEU A 479 21.84 6.25 -6.33
C LEU A 479 21.29 4.85 -6.60
N VAL A 480 21.10 4.09 -5.53
CA VAL A 480 20.39 2.82 -5.49
C VAL A 480 19.24 2.99 -4.51
N ALA A 481 18.03 3.04 -5.05
CA ALA A 481 16.82 2.97 -4.25
C ALA A 481 16.65 1.53 -3.76
N LEU A 482 16.69 1.34 -2.44
CA LEU A 482 16.41 0.05 -1.80
C LEU A 482 14.92 -0.11 -1.48
N THR A 483 14.13 0.90 -1.83
CA THR A 483 12.75 1.07 -1.41
C THR A 483 11.84 1.09 -2.62
N GLU A 484 10.63 0.56 -2.47
CA GLU A 484 9.62 0.59 -3.52
C GLU A 484 9.21 2.04 -3.85
N LYS A 485 8.76 2.27 -5.09
CA LYS A 485 8.36 3.59 -5.58
C LYS A 485 7.17 4.16 -4.79
N SER A 486 6.28 3.30 -4.32
CA SER A 486 5.14 3.66 -3.50
C SER A 486 5.25 2.94 -2.16
N LEU A 487 5.06 3.68 -1.07
CA LEU A 487 5.35 3.23 0.27
C LEU A 487 4.17 3.48 1.21
N PRO A 488 3.90 2.53 2.11
CA PRO A 488 3.04 2.76 3.27
C PRO A 488 3.54 3.93 4.12
N PHE A 489 2.61 4.64 4.76
CA PHE A 489 2.91 5.76 5.67
C PHE A 489 3.81 5.36 6.86
N ASP A 490 3.77 4.10 7.27
CA ASP A 490 4.54 3.54 8.38
C ASP A 490 5.85 2.86 7.94
N SER A 491 6.22 2.95 6.66
CA SER A 491 7.42 2.33 6.12
C SER A 491 8.66 3.21 6.27
N TYR A 492 9.82 2.56 6.35
CA TYR A 492 11.12 3.21 6.28
C TYR A 492 11.48 3.49 4.82
N ILE A 493 11.92 4.70 4.51
CA ILE A 493 12.45 5.04 3.19
C ILE A 493 13.96 4.95 3.23
N ARG A 494 14.55 4.23 2.29
CA ARG A 494 15.99 3.95 2.23
C ARG A 494 16.56 4.16 0.85
N VAL A 495 17.60 4.96 0.82
CA VAL A 495 18.38 5.19 -0.38
C VAL A 495 19.85 5.07 -0.03
N GLN A 496 20.57 4.36 -0.89
CA GLN A 496 22.02 4.24 -0.81
C GLN A 496 22.63 5.00 -1.99
N GLY A 497 23.68 5.77 -1.71
CA GLY A 497 24.49 6.46 -2.71
C GLY A 497 25.91 5.91 -2.70
N TYR A 498 26.48 5.77 -3.89
CA TYR A 498 27.90 5.52 -4.09
C TYR A 498 28.51 6.76 -4.71
N VAL A 499 29.48 7.37 -4.03
CA VAL A 499 30.08 8.63 -4.43
C VAL A 499 31.57 8.42 -4.69
N GLN A 500 32.01 8.74 -5.90
CA GLN A 500 33.42 8.73 -6.26
C GLN A 500 33.93 10.17 -6.37
N SER A 501 35.06 10.47 -5.72
CA SER A 501 35.74 11.76 -5.83
C SER A 501 37.25 11.58 -5.96
N LYS A 502 37.90 12.51 -6.66
CA LYS A 502 39.37 12.59 -6.81
C LYS A 502 40.04 13.45 -5.72
N SER A 503 39.26 14.03 -4.81
CA SER A 503 39.70 14.94 -3.74
C SER A 503 38.77 14.85 -2.53
N GLU A 504 39.06 15.62 -1.48
CA GLU A 504 38.19 15.76 -0.30
C GLU A 504 36.73 15.89 -0.70
N LEU A 505 35.87 15.15 0.00
CA LEU A 505 34.48 14.97 -0.35
C LEU A 505 33.58 15.40 0.81
N SER A 506 32.59 16.21 0.51
CA SER A 506 31.44 16.50 1.38
C SER A 506 30.18 15.95 0.74
N THR A 507 29.32 15.27 1.49
CA THR A 507 28.02 14.77 1.02
C THR A 507 26.89 15.32 1.88
N GLU A 508 25.76 15.65 1.25
CA GLU A 508 24.56 16.13 1.92
C GLU A 508 23.31 15.46 1.34
N TRP A 509 22.45 14.94 2.21
CA TRP A 509 21.11 14.47 1.85
C TRP A 509 20.09 15.61 1.94
N GLN A 510 19.22 15.73 0.95
CA GLN A 510 18.15 16.72 0.92
C GLN A 510 16.83 16.04 0.57
N LEU A 511 15.74 16.55 1.13
CA LEU A 511 14.40 16.03 0.91
C LEU A 511 13.48 17.17 0.45
N PHE A 512 12.71 16.92 -0.60
CA PHE A 512 11.76 17.88 -1.17
C PHE A 512 10.40 17.24 -1.38
N THR A 513 9.34 18.04 -1.31
CA THR A 513 8.01 17.62 -1.78
C THR A 513 7.93 17.74 -3.30
N PHE A 514 7.32 16.78 -3.98
CA PHE A 514 7.05 16.84 -5.42
C PHE A 514 5.57 17.13 -5.69
N PRO A 515 5.21 17.99 -6.66
CA PRO A 515 6.07 18.73 -7.58
C PRO A 515 6.52 20.11 -7.07
N ASP A 516 6.12 20.51 -5.86
CA ASP A 516 6.32 21.89 -5.37
C ASP A 516 7.80 22.25 -5.07
N ASN A 517 8.71 21.27 -5.06
CA ASN A 517 10.13 21.41 -4.71
C ASN A 517 10.38 22.15 -3.39
N LEU A 518 9.44 22.08 -2.44
CA LEU A 518 9.61 22.66 -1.12
C LEU A 518 10.54 21.77 -0.30
N ALA A 519 11.62 22.37 0.21
CA ALA A 519 12.57 21.67 1.07
C ALA A 519 11.91 21.26 2.39
N VAL A 520 12.07 19.98 2.75
CA VAL A 520 11.72 19.42 4.04
C VAL A 520 12.99 19.42 4.89
N ASP A 521 13.00 20.23 5.96
CA ASP A 521 14.16 20.31 6.85
C ASP A 521 14.30 19.04 7.68
N ILE A 522 15.18 18.16 7.20
CA ILE A 522 15.55 16.88 7.82
C ILE A 522 16.81 17.01 8.70
N SER A 523 17.50 18.15 8.64
CA SER A 523 18.81 18.33 9.27
C SER A 523 18.77 18.36 10.80
N LYS A 524 17.65 18.85 11.36
CA LYS A 524 17.42 18.88 12.82
C LYS A 524 17.16 17.49 13.41
N VAL A 525 16.56 16.61 12.61
CA VAL A 525 16.16 15.27 13.04
C VAL A 525 17.29 14.27 12.80
N PHE A 526 18.04 14.42 11.71
CA PHE A 526 19.05 13.47 11.29
C PHE A 526 20.43 14.17 11.19
N PRO A 527 21.27 14.11 12.23
CA PRO A 527 22.58 14.77 12.22
C PRO A 527 23.54 14.19 11.16
N GLN A 528 23.28 12.95 10.73
CA GLN A 528 24.03 12.21 9.70
C GLN A 528 23.78 12.73 8.26
N VAL A 529 22.95 13.76 8.09
CA VAL A 529 22.57 14.31 6.76
C VAL A 529 23.77 14.91 6.03
N LYS A 530 24.76 15.45 6.76
CA LYS A 530 26.01 15.97 6.20
C LYS A 530 27.20 15.13 6.65
N ARG A 531 28.09 14.79 5.73
CA ARG A 531 29.32 14.05 6.03
C ARG A 531 30.50 14.60 5.24
N ASN A 532 31.66 14.67 5.89
CA ASN A 532 32.92 15.09 5.29
C ASN A 532 33.92 13.93 5.33
N PHE A 533 34.66 13.75 4.24
CA PHE A 533 35.65 12.71 4.05
C PHE A 533 36.98 13.37 3.70
N SER A 534 37.91 13.38 4.66
CA SER A 534 39.19 14.08 4.60
C SER A 534 40.32 13.29 3.95
N ASP A 535 40.14 12.01 3.59
CA ASP A 535 41.21 11.20 3.00
C ASP A 535 40.68 10.07 2.09
N ASN A 536 39.89 10.44 1.07
CA ASN A 536 39.49 9.50 0.02
C ASN A 536 40.68 9.29 -0.91
N GLY A 537 41.52 8.29 -0.65
CA GLY A 537 42.63 7.93 -1.54
C GLY A 537 42.23 7.93 -3.01
N ASN A 538 43.11 8.37 -3.91
CA ASN A 538 42.83 8.62 -5.34
C ASN A 538 41.81 7.60 -5.93
N ASN A 539 40.59 8.07 -6.23
CA ASN A 539 39.46 7.30 -6.79
C ASN A 539 38.70 6.33 -5.85
N ALA A 540 38.78 6.47 -4.53
CA ALA A 540 37.96 5.67 -3.62
C ALA A 540 36.45 5.94 -3.82
N VAL A 541 35.65 4.87 -3.90
CA VAL A 541 34.19 4.92 -3.91
C VAL A 541 33.70 4.88 -2.47
N VAL A 542 32.99 5.90 -2.04
CA VAL A 542 32.41 6.01 -0.71
C VAL A 542 30.93 5.62 -0.77
N SER A 543 30.48 4.75 0.14
CA SER A 543 29.06 4.45 0.28
C SER A 543 28.45 5.35 1.37
N VAL A 544 27.36 6.02 1.03
CA VAL A 544 26.54 6.81 1.95
C VAL A 544 25.13 6.27 1.92
N SER A 545 24.50 6.10 3.08
CA SER A 545 23.12 5.66 3.19
C SER A 545 22.28 6.71 3.92
N PHE A 546 21.01 6.79 3.54
CA PHE A 546 20.05 7.63 4.22
C PHE A 546 18.76 6.86 4.44
N THR A 547 18.30 6.86 5.70
CA THR A 547 17.04 6.24 6.12
C THR A 547 16.14 7.31 6.72
N ILE A 548 14.93 7.43 6.18
CA ILE A 548 13.86 8.21 6.76
C ILE A 548 12.94 7.23 7.52
N PRO A 549 12.87 7.28 8.85
CA PRO A 549 11.96 6.46 9.63
C PRO A 549 10.51 6.93 9.49
N PRO A 550 9.52 6.07 9.82
CA PRO A 550 8.16 6.53 10.03
C PRO A 550 8.07 7.45 11.25
N GLY A 551 6.96 8.18 11.38
CA GLY A 551 6.72 9.05 12.53
C GLY A 551 6.74 8.26 13.84
N ASN A 552 7.70 8.54 14.71
CA ASN A 552 7.82 7.89 16.02
C ASN A 552 8.31 8.89 17.07
N ASN A 553 7.36 9.55 17.73
CA ASN A 553 7.63 10.56 18.75
C ASN A 553 8.42 10.02 19.96
N SER A 554 8.45 8.70 20.17
CA SER A 554 9.17 8.06 21.27
C SER A 554 10.69 8.03 21.04
N LYS A 555 11.11 7.87 19.77
CA LYS A 555 12.53 7.77 19.39
C LYS A 555 13.06 9.05 18.75
N TYR A 556 12.19 9.76 18.03
CA TYR A 556 12.48 11.03 17.36
C TYR A 556 11.36 12.03 17.69
N PRO A 557 11.44 12.74 18.84
CA PRO A 557 10.37 13.61 19.32
C PRO A 557 9.98 14.73 18.34
N GLU A 558 10.95 15.18 17.53
CA GLU A 558 10.76 16.23 16.52
C GLU A 558 10.28 15.71 15.16
N TRP A 559 10.24 14.38 14.96
CA TRP A 559 9.88 13.75 13.70
C TRP A 559 8.47 13.17 13.71
N LYS A 560 7.57 13.82 12.97
CA LYS A 560 6.18 13.38 12.83
C LYS A 560 5.95 12.40 11.67
N GLY A 561 6.99 12.06 10.92
CA GLY A 561 6.87 11.30 9.67
C GLY A 561 6.57 12.17 8.46
N LEU A 562 6.58 11.56 7.28
CA LEU A 562 6.19 12.20 6.03
C LEU A 562 4.68 12.10 5.82
N ASN A 563 4.05 13.20 5.42
CA ASN A 563 2.65 13.18 5.04
C ASN A 563 2.45 12.40 3.74
N PRO A 564 1.25 11.87 3.45
CA PRO A 564 0.96 11.28 2.14
C PRO A 564 1.23 12.27 1.01
N GLY A 565 1.89 11.82 -0.06
CA GLY A 565 2.32 12.64 -1.19
C GLY A 565 3.60 12.12 -1.85
N GLN A 566 4.02 12.78 -2.92
CA GLN A 566 5.26 12.45 -3.63
C GLN A 566 6.42 13.28 -3.09
N TYR A 567 7.59 12.66 -3.02
CA TYR A 567 8.81 13.25 -2.48
C TYR A 567 10.00 12.98 -3.40
N ILE A 568 10.97 13.88 -3.35
CA ILE A 568 12.28 13.72 -3.97
C ILE A 568 13.32 13.65 -2.87
N VAL A 569 14.12 12.61 -2.87
CA VAL A 569 15.37 12.55 -2.10
C VAL A 569 16.54 12.82 -3.03
N ARG A 570 17.38 13.78 -2.65
CA ARG A 570 18.55 14.22 -3.39
C ARG A 570 19.81 13.95 -2.58
N LEU A 571 20.78 13.31 -3.20
CA LEU A 571 22.14 13.25 -2.67
C LEU A 571 22.98 14.29 -3.40
N MET A 572 23.54 15.24 -2.65
CA MET A 572 24.49 16.22 -3.13
C MET A 572 25.90 15.81 -2.68
N ALA A 573 26.88 15.93 -3.57
CA ALA A 573 28.28 15.69 -3.28
C ALA A 573 29.13 16.86 -3.77
N THR A 574 30.06 17.32 -2.95
CA THR A 574 30.90 18.49 -3.20
C THR A 574 32.37 18.14 -2.99
N ASN A 575 33.21 18.57 -3.91
CA ASN A 575 34.66 18.56 -3.75
C ASN A 575 35.23 19.96 -4.06
N VAL A 576 36.56 20.09 -4.09
CA VAL A 576 37.23 21.38 -4.35
C VAL A 576 36.94 21.99 -5.73
N VAL A 577 36.50 21.18 -6.69
CA VAL A 577 36.19 21.60 -8.07
C VAL A 577 34.74 22.07 -8.19
N GLY A 578 33.82 21.45 -7.47
CA GLY A 578 32.41 21.82 -7.47
C GLY A 578 31.49 20.76 -6.88
N SER A 579 30.19 20.92 -7.12
CA SER A 579 29.15 20.03 -6.61
C SER A 579 28.42 19.31 -7.73
N SER A 580 28.04 18.06 -7.48
CA SER A 580 27.12 17.27 -8.27
C SER A 580 25.96 16.79 -7.41
N PHE A 581 24.88 16.33 -8.05
CA PHE A 581 23.74 15.75 -7.34
C PHE A 581 23.05 14.67 -8.18
N THR A 582 22.27 13.83 -7.52
CA THR A 582 21.36 12.86 -8.15
C THR A 582 20.09 12.76 -7.31
N GLU A 583 18.95 12.58 -7.97
CA GLU A 583 17.64 12.54 -7.36
C GLU A 583 16.89 11.23 -7.58
N HIS A 584 16.14 10.81 -6.55
CA HIS A 584 15.20 9.71 -6.62
C HIS A 584 13.82 10.14 -6.10
N THR A 585 12.76 9.66 -6.75
CA THR A 585 11.37 9.95 -6.36
C THR A 585 10.70 8.75 -5.74
N PHE A 586 9.92 9.00 -4.69
CA PHE A 586 9.06 8.01 -4.05
C PHE A 586 7.74 8.65 -3.62
N GLU A 587 6.72 7.83 -3.41
CA GLU A 587 5.38 8.24 -3.00
C GLU A 587 5.04 7.62 -1.64
N ILE A 588 4.55 8.45 -0.72
CA ILE A 588 3.96 8.02 0.54
C ILE A 588 2.46 7.95 0.37
N LEU A 589 1.91 6.76 0.55
CA LEU A 589 0.51 6.49 0.34
C LEU A 589 -0.34 6.91 1.54
N PRO A 590 -1.56 7.41 1.31
CA PRO A 590 -2.50 7.66 2.39
C PRO A 590 -2.92 6.34 3.04
N LEU A 591 -3.09 6.36 4.36
CA LEU A 591 -3.62 5.23 5.10
C LEU A 591 -5.10 4.98 4.71
N PRO A 592 -5.51 3.72 4.52
CA PRO A 592 -6.92 3.39 4.41
C PRO A 592 -7.70 3.89 5.63
N LYS A 593 -8.98 4.23 5.43
CA LYS A 593 -9.87 4.59 6.53
C LYS A 593 -9.99 3.39 7.47
N LYS A 594 -9.75 3.62 8.77
CA LYS A 594 -9.87 2.59 9.80
C LYS A 594 -11.31 2.02 9.81
N PRO A 595 -11.47 0.70 9.67
CA PRO A 595 -12.78 0.07 9.77
C PRO A 595 -13.22 -0.09 11.23
N THR A 596 -14.49 -0.44 11.40
CA THR A 596 -15.01 -0.91 12.69
C THR A 596 -14.92 -2.44 12.74
N LEU A 597 -14.49 -3.00 13.87
CA LEU A 597 -14.43 -4.45 14.06
C LEU A 597 -15.56 -4.92 14.99
N ALA A 598 -16.46 -5.72 14.45
CA ALA A 598 -17.49 -6.43 15.20
C ALA A 598 -17.02 -7.85 15.54
N MET A 599 -17.53 -8.40 16.64
CA MET A 599 -17.23 -9.76 17.08
C MET A 599 -18.51 -10.47 17.53
N SER A 600 -18.61 -11.77 17.23
CA SER A 600 -19.69 -12.65 17.65
C SER A 600 -19.17 -14.06 17.99
N PRO A 601 -19.67 -14.73 19.04
CA PRO A 601 -20.59 -14.21 20.05
C PRO A 601 -19.90 -13.26 21.03
N MET A 602 -20.66 -12.39 21.70
CA MET A 602 -20.10 -11.44 22.68
C MET A 602 -19.95 -12.02 24.10
N LYS A 603 -20.59 -13.16 24.39
CA LYS A 603 -20.60 -13.85 25.69
C LYS A 603 -20.63 -15.37 25.49
N ASP A 604 -20.40 -16.11 26.56
CA ASP A 604 -20.52 -17.58 26.62
C ASP A 604 -19.65 -18.31 25.59
N MET A 605 -18.39 -17.88 25.49
CA MET A 605 -17.38 -18.49 24.62
C MET A 605 -16.64 -19.59 25.36
N PHE A 606 -16.74 -20.82 24.86
CA PHE A 606 -16.05 -22.00 25.38
C PHE A 606 -14.95 -22.45 24.42
N ALA A 607 -13.76 -22.71 24.97
CA ALA A 607 -12.60 -23.13 24.23
C ALA A 607 -12.86 -24.42 23.46
N LEU A 608 -12.32 -24.52 22.25
CA LEU A 608 -12.49 -25.68 21.37
C LEU A 608 -13.96 -25.98 20.97
N GLN A 609 -14.94 -25.14 21.34
CA GLN A 609 -16.36 -25.41 21.09
C GLN A 609 -17.06 -24.25 20.41
N THR A 610 -16.91 -23.03 20.95
CA THR A 610 -17.60 -21.86 20.43
C THR A 610 -16.77 -21.22 19.31
N PRO A 611 -17.27 -21.19 18.06
CA PRO A 611 -16.60 -20.47 17.01
C PRO A 611 -16.77 -18.96 17.20
N ILE A 612 -15.67 -18.24 17.12
CA ILE A 612 -15.58 -16.78 17.25
C ILE A 612 -15.41 -16.20 15.86
N GLN A 613 -16.33 -15.31 15.49
CA GLN A 613 -16.33 -14.58 14.24
C GLN A 613 -15.95 -13.12 14.50
N LEU A 614 -14.91 -12.67 13.80
CA LEU A 614 -14.56 -11.27 13.61
C LEU A 614 -15.19 -10.78 12.32
N SER A 615 -15.80 -9.59 12.30
CA SER A 615 -16.41 -9.02 11.11
C SER A 615 -16.05 -7.54 10.97
N ALA A 616 -15.42 -7.20 9.86
CA ALA A 616 -15.18 -5.84 9.43
C ALA A 616 -16.50 -5.15 9.06
N LYS A 617 -16.67 -3.93 9.56
CA LYS A 617 -17.79 -3.03 9.27
C LYS A 617 -17.23 -1.70 8.77
N ASP A 618 -18.05 -0.97 8.03
CA ASP A 618 -17.69 0.33 7.46
C ASP A 618 -16.47 0.27 6.53
N ILE A 619 -16.27 -0.87 5.86
CA ILE A 619 -15.24 -1.01 4.83
C ILE A 619 -15.60 -0.02 3.71
N PRO A 620 -14.73 0.97 3.40
CA PRO A 620 -15.01 1.90 2.32
C PRO A 620 -15.10 1.11 1.00
N PRO A 621 -16.12 1.37 0.14
CA PRO A 621 -16.20 0.72 -1.16
C PRO A 621 -14.94 1.04 -1.96
N SER A 622 -14.11 0.02 -2.21
CA SER A 622 -12.79 0.20 -2.83
C SER A 622 -12.94 0.31 -4.34
N ALA A 623 -13.33 1.49 -4.81
CA ALA A 623 -13.70 1.68 -6.20
C ALA A 623 -12.52 1.89 -7.17
N ASP A 624 -11.25 1.93 -6.73
CA ASP A 624 -10.09 2.07 -7.66
C ASP A 624 -8.87 1.18 -7.34
N LYS A 625 -8.72 0.62 -6.13
CA LYS A 625 -7.65 -0.34 -5.80
C LYS A 625 -8.20 -1.41 -4.86
N PRO A 626 -7.98 -2.72 -5.11
CA PRO A 626 -8.43 -3.78 -4.23
C PRO A 626 -7.82 -3.58 -2.84
N ILE A 627 -8.65 -3.67 -1.79
CA ILE A 627 -8.19 -3.68 -0.40
C ILE A 627 -8.09 -5.14 0.07
N SER A 628 -7.08 -5.42 0.88
CA SER A 628 -6.90 -6.71 1.52
C SER A 628 -7.20 -6.59 3.00
N LEU A 629 -8.02 -7.50 3.53
CA LEU A 629 -8.44 -7.56 4.92
C LEU A 629 -7.70 -8.69 5.61
N ARG A 630 -6.96 -8.38 6.67
CA ARG A 630 -6.22 -9.37 7.44
C ARG A 630 -6.73 -9.37 8.86
N PHE A 631 -7.30 -10.49 9.28
CA PHE A 631 -7.78 -10.66 10.65
C PHE A 631 -6.67 -11.24 11.53
N GLY A 632 -6.80 -11.07 12.84
CA GLY A 632 -5.88 -11.65 13.81
C GLY A 632 -6.45 -11.70 15.21
N PHE A 633 -5.69 -12.26 16.13
CA PHE A 633 -5.96 -12.18 17.57
C PHE A 633 -4.71 -11.78 18.33
N ARG A 634 -4.90 -10.87 19.29
CA ARG A 634 -3.93 -10.54 20.33
C ARG A 634 -4.23 -11.38 21.56
N THR A 635 -3.29 -12.21 21.96
CA THR A 635 -3.32 -12.93 23.25
C THR A 635 -2.67 -12.05 24.31
N ILE A 636 -3.35 -11.84 25.43
CA ILE A 636 -2.83 -11.08 26.58
C ILE A 636 -2.38 -12.09 27.63
N LEU A 637 -1.15 -11.95 28.11
CA LEU A 637 -0.56 -12.81 29.15
C LEU A 637 -0.64 -12.15 30.54
N VAL A 638 -0.48 -12.91 31.63
CA VAL A 638 -0.57 -12.40 33.02
C VAL A 638 0.41 -11.27 33.31
N ASN A 639 1.60 -11.28 32.71
CA ASN A 639 2.59 -10.20 32.81
C ASN A 639 2.26 -8.98 31.92
N ASN A 640 1.05 -8.92 31.35
CA ASN A 640 0.58 -7.90 30.42
C ASN A 640 1.41 -7.82 29.12
N LYS A 641 2.27 -8.82 28.84
CA LYS A 641 2.83 -8.99 27.50
C LYS A 641 1.74 -9.46 26.54
N THR A 642 1.87 -9.06 25.29
CA THR A 642 0.91 -9.38 24.23
C THR A 642 1.60 -10.18 23.13
N MET A 643 0.91 -11.18 22.61
CA MET A 643 1.34 -11.92 21.41
C MET A 643 0.28 -11.77 20.34
N ASP A 644 0.66 -11.20 19.21
CA ASP A 644 -0.24 -11.00 18.07
C ASP A 644 -0.07 -12.14 17.08
N LYS A 645 -1.19 -12.74 16.69
CA LYS A 645 -1.25 -13.71 15.61
C LYS A 645 -2.13 -13.16 14.50
N TRP A 646 -1.58 -13.06 13.30
CA TRP A 646 -2.29 -12.58 12.12
C TRP A 646 -2.52 -13.72 11.14
N PHE A 647 -3.74 -13.82 10.62
CA PHE A 647 -4.13 -14.78 9.58
C PHE A 647 -3.76 -14.25 8.19
N ARG A 648 -4.01 -15.04 7.15
CA ARG A 648 -3.81 -14.63 5.77
C ARG A 648 -4.73 -13.46 5.42
N ALA A 649 -4.19 -12.55 4.61
CA ALA A 649 -4.96 -11.46 4.07
C ALA A 649 -6.00 -12.02 3.07
N SER A 650 -7.23 -11.57 3.20
CA SER A 650 -8.42 -12.09 2.54
C SER A 650 -9.27 -10.93 2.02
N ALA A 651 -10.11 -11.18 1.03
CA ALA A 651 -11.14 -10.22 0.62
C ALA A 651 -12.42 -10.33 1.47
N LEU A 652 -12.48 -11.32 2.39
CA LEU A 652 -13.63 -11.52 3.27
C LEU A 652 -13.75 -10.39 4.28
N ASP A 653 -14.96 -9.88 4.47
CA ASP A 653 -15.29 -8.94 5.52
C ASP A 653 -15.48 -9.62 6.89
N TYR A 654 -15.18 -10.90 7.01
CA TYR A 654 -15.19 -11.62 8.27
C TYR A 654 -14.17 -12.75 8.31
N TYR A 655 -13.83 -13.18 9.53
CA TYR A 655 -13.00 -14.35 9.80
C TYR A 655 -13.56 -15.13 10.97
N LYS A 656 -13.70 -16.45 10.84
CA LYS A 656 -14.27 -17.33 11.87
C LYS A 656 -13.23 -18.35 12.31
N THR A 657 -13.04 -18.50 13.62
CA THR A 657 -12.07 -19.44 14.19
C THR A 657 -12.46 -19.93 15.57
N ILE A 658 -11.62 -20.74 16.19
CA ILE A 658 -11.78 -21.28 17.54
C ILE A 658 -10.51 -20.98 18.32
N LEU A 659 -10.65 -20.67 19.61
CA LEU A 659 -9.53 -20.32 20.49
C LEU A 659 -9.42 -21.30 21.67
N ALA A 660 -8.25 -21.32 22.29
CA ALA A 660 -8.01 -21.95 23.58
C ALA A 660 -8.57 -21.09 24.72
N ALA A 661 -8.67 -21.67 25.92
CA ALA A 661 -9.14 -20.98 27.11
C ALA A 661 -8.13 -19.92 27.57
N ALA A 662 -8.70 -18.84 28.12
CA ALA A 662 -8.00 -17.83 28.89
C ALA A 662 -8.25 -18.09 30.39
N TRP A 663 -7.15 -18.20 31.14
CA TRP A 663 -7.08 -18.44 32.57
C TRP A 663 -7.18 -17.12 33.34
N PRO A 664 -8.20 -16.93 34.19
CA PRO A 664 -8.28 -15.77 35.08
C PRO A 664 -7.21 -15.80 36.18
N GLU A 665 -6.71 -17.00 36.53
CA GLU A 665 -5.66 -17.23 37.54
C GLU A 665 -4.50 -18.03 36.95
N PRO A 666 -3.25 -17.75 37.36
CA PRO A 666 -2.04 -18.39 36.83
C PRO A 666 -2.05 -19.92 37.03
N HIS A 667 -2.07 -20.69 35.94
CA HIS A 667 -2.00 -22.16 35.98
C HIS A 667 -0.55 -22.64 35.85
N ALA A 668 -0.06 -23.40 36.83
CA ALA A 668 1.36 -23.76 36.98
C ALA A 668 2.02 -24.49 35.78
N ALA A 669 1.24 -25.07 34.87
CA ALA A 669 1.74 -25.84 33.72
C ALA A 669 1.50 -25.17 32.35
N CYS A 670 0.72 -24.10 32.28
CA CYS A 670 0.29 -23.46 31.04
C CYS A 670 0.64 -21.97 31.10
N ASN A 671 1.53 -21.47 30.24
CA ASN A 671 1.80 -20.03 30.14
C ASN A 671 0.48 -19.22 30.10
N GLU A 672 0.41 -18.23 30.97
CA GLU A 672 -0.83 -17.76 31.59
C GLU A 672 -1.55 -16.73 30.70
N ARG A 673 -2.43 -17.22 29.82
CA ARG A 673 -3.27 -16.39 28.92
C ARG A 673 -4.44 -15.82 29.71
N VAL A 674 -4.61 -14.50 29.83
CA VAL A 674 -5.69 -13.88 30.63
C VAL A 674 -6.88 -13.39 29.80
N ALA A 675 -6.65 -13.00 28.55
CA ALA A 675 -7.69 -12.48 27.67
C ALA A 675 -7.24 -12.47 26.20
N TYR A 676 -8.21 -12.21 25.32
CA TYR A 676 -8.00 -12.02 23.89
C TYR A 676 -8.54 -10.66 23.42
N GLN A 677 -8.02 -10.18 22.29
CA GLN A 677 -8.62 -9.13 21.48
C GLN A 677 -8.60 -9.57 20.01
N GLY A 678 -9.68 -9.31 19.28
CA GLY A 678 -9.69 -9.44 17.83
C GLY A 678 -8.91 -8.28 17.21
N LEU A 679 -8.20 -8.59 16.13
CA LEU A 679 -7.44 -7.63 15.33
C LEU A 679 -7.98 -7.65 13.91
N LEU A 680 -8.01 -6.48 13.27
CA LEU A 680 -8.32 -6.33 11.86
C LEU A 680 -7.37 -5.30 11.26
N GLU A 681 -6.76 -5.66 10.16
CA GLU A 681 -5.88 -4.84 9.33
C GLU A 681 -6.51 -4.71 7.94
N ILE A 682 -6.58 -3.49 7.43
CA ILE A 682 -7.00 -3.19 6.05
C ILE A 682 -5.81 -2.60 5.33
N CYS A 683 -5.35 -3.28 4.30
CA CYS A 683 -4.26 -2.84 3.44
C CYS A 683 -4.79 -2.40 2.07
N SER A 684 -4.24 -1.31 1.54
CA SER A 684 -4.36 -1.03 0.10
C SER A 684 -3.53 -2.04 -0.70
N PHE A 685 -3.83 -2.18 -1.99
CA PHE A 685 -3.04 -3.02 -2.90
C PHE A 685 -1.53 -2.70 -2.88
N ASP A 686 -1.20 -1.43 -2.71
CA ASP A 686 0.19 -0.95 -2.67
C ASP A 686 0.81 -1.06 -1.26
N GLY A 687 0.19 -1.82 -0.35
CA GLY A 687 0.74 -2.20 0.96
C GLY A 687 0.45 -1.27 2.14
N ALA A 688 -0.27 -0.16 1.96
CA ALA A 688 -0.55 0.76 3.07
C ALA A 688 -1.66 0.22 3.97
N CYS A 689 -1.36 -0.07 5.24
CA CYS A 689 -2.27 -0.77 6.14
C CYS A 689 -2.78 0.08 7.30
N SER A 690 -4.06 -0.09 7.67
CA SER A 690 -4.66 0.51 8.86
C SER A 690 -5.19 -0.58 9.77
N GLN A 691 -4.94 -0.47 11.07
CA GLN A 691 -5.34 -1.49 12.05
C GLN A 691 -6.42 -0.98 13.01
N THR A 692 -7.29 -1.90 13.42
CA THR A 692 -8.30 -1.73 14.45
C THR A 692 -8.35 -2.98 15.34
N GLN A 693 -8.90 -2.83 16.53
CA GLN A 693 -8.97 -3.92 17.52
C GLN A 693 -10.33 -3.96 18.21
N SER A 694 -10.75 -5.14 18.63
CA SER A 694 -11.98 -5.33 19.41
C SER A 694 -11.75 -5.00 20.89
N PRO A 695 -12.84 -4.84 21.68
CA PRO A 695 -12.77 -4.93 23.13
C PRO A 695 -12.14 -6.25 23.58
N ARG A 696 -11.56 -6.26 24.79
CA ARG A 696 -11.04 -7.48 25.43
C ARG A 696 -12.17 -8.45 25.75
N PHE A 697 -11.92 -9.73 25.54
CA PHE A 697 -12.85 -10.79 25.88
C PHE A 697 -12.13 -12.04 26.41
N VAL A 698 -12.88 -12.92 27.07
CA VAL A 698 -12.37 -14.13 27.74
C VAL A 698 -13.06 -15.35 27.15
N VAL A 699 -12.28 -16.39 26.91
CA VAL A 699 -12.76 -17.71 26.46
C VAL A 699 -12.63 -18.67 27.63
N GLN A 700 -13.74 -19.29 28.04
CA GLN A 700 -13.81 -20.22 29.17
C GLN A 700 -13.35 -21.62 28.75
N HIS A 701 -13.08 -22.50 29.71
CA HIS A 701 -12.76 -23.90 29.44
C HIS A 701 -13.89 -24.65 28.72
N PRO A 702 -13.58 -25.69 27.94
CA PRO A 702 -14.61 -26.50 27.32
C PRO A 702 -15.51 -27.12 28.39
N LEU A 703 -16.81 -27.17 28.14
CA LEU A 703 -17.77 -27.83 29.05
C LEU A 703 -17.44 -29.33 29.21
N ASN A 704 -16.87 -29.94 28.17
CA ASN A 704 -16.32 -31.30 28.20
C ASN A 704 -15.07 -31.37 27.30
N SER A 705 -13.88 -31.36 27.92
CA SER A 705 -12.61 -31.28 27.20
C SER A 705 -12.34 -32.48 26.28
N SER A 706 -12.77 -33.68 26.66
CA SER A 706 -12.53 -34.89 25.85
C SER A 706 -13.35 -34.86 24.55
N ILE A 707 -14.63 -34.48 24.64
CA ILE A 707 -15.50 -34.37 23.48
C ILE A 707 -15.05 -33.22 22.58
N ALA A 708 -14.75 -32.05 23.17
CA ALA A 708 -14.31 -30.88 22.42
C ALA A 708 -12.99 -31.16 21.66
N PHE A 709 -12.01 -31.81 22.31
CA PHE A 709 -10.76 -32.21 21.68
C PHE A 709 -11.00 -33.15 20.50
N SER A 710 -11.78 -34.22 20.69
CA SER A 710 -12.07 -35.17 19.62
C SER A 710 -12.75 -34.50 18.43
N GLN A 711 -13.70 -33.61 18.66
CA GLN A 711 -14.44 -32.91 17.61
C GLN A 711 -13.56 -31.96 16.81
N ILE A 712 -12.72 -31.15 17.49
CA ILE A 712 -11.81 -30.23 16.81
C ILE A 712 -10.71 -30.98 16.07
N LEU A 713 -10.21 -32.09 16.59
CA LEU A 713 -9.23 -32.92 15.90
C LEU A 713 -9.81 -33.55 14.62
N THR A 714 -11.05 -34.05 14.68
CA THR A 714 -11.77 -34.52 13.49
C THR A 714 -11.98 -33.38 12.50
N SER A 715 -12.34 -32.18 12.96
CA SER A 715 -12.51 -31.02 12.08
C SER A 715 -11.19 -30.58 11.43
N ALA A 716 -10.07 -30.55 12.17
CA ALA A 716 -8.76 -30.20 11.61
C ALA A 716 -8.32 -31.23 10.55
N THR A 717 -8.57 -32.52 10.80
CA THR A 717 -8.31 -33.58 9.81
C THR A 717 -9.14 -33.40 8.54
N SER A 718 -10.40 -32.98 8.69
CA SER A 718 -11.27 -32.64 7.55
C SER A 718 -10.72 -31.46 6.76
N ASP A 719 -10.34 -30.37 7.44
CA ASP A 719 -9.79 -29.17 6.81
C ASP A 719 -8.58 -29.52 5.92
N ILE A 720 -7.64 -30.32 6.43
CA ILE A 720 -6.46 -30.78 5.69
C ILE A 720 -6.86 -31.61 4.47
N THR A 721 -7.84 -32.49 4.63
CA THR A 721 -8.34 -33.33 3.54
C THR A 721 -9.00 -32.49 2.45
N SER A 722 -9.62 -31.37 2.84
CA SER A 722 -10.21 -30.36 1.96
C SER A 722 -9.26 -29.22 1.59
N GLY A 723 -7.95 -29.35 1.83
CA GLY A 723 -6.95 -28.35 1.46
C GLY A 723 -6.95 -27.02 2.25
N ASP A 724 -7.79 -26.87 3.28
CA ASP A 724 -7.78 -25.72 4.20
C ASP A 724 -6.64 -25.84 5.22
N LEU A 725 -5.43 -25.69 4.73
CA LEU A 725 -4.21 -25.81 5.54
C LEU A 725 -4.19 -24.77 6.69
N GLU A 726 -4.68 -23.56 6.44
CA GLU A 726 -4.69 -22.51 7.45
C GLU A 726 -5.75 -22.74 8.54
N GLY A 727 -6.98 -23.13 8.17
CA GLY A 727 -8.01 -23.51 9.14
C GLY A 727 -7.55 -24.66 10.04
N ALA A 728 -6.87 -25.65 9.45
CA ALA A 728 -6.27 -26.75 10.18
C ALA A 728 -5.19 -26.28 11.17
N LEU A 729 -4.24 -25.44 10.72
CA LEU A 729 -3.18 -24.88 11.57
C LEU A 729 -3.77 -24.23 12.83
N VAL A 730 -4.78 -23.37 12.65
CA VAL A 730 -5.35 -22.62 13.76
C VAL A 730 -6.08 -23.52 14.75
N LYS A 731 -6.77 -24.56 14.28
CA LYS A 731 -7.42 -25.56 15.13
C LYS A 731 -6.40 -26.41 15.92
N LEU A 732 -5.32 -26.86 15.27
CA LEU A 732 -4.25 -27.62 15.92
C LEU A 732 -3.51 -26.80 16.98
N GLU A 733 -3.21 -25.54 16.67
CA GLU A 733 -2.61 -24.64 17.67
C GLU A 733 -3.56 -24.37 18.84
N ALA A 734 -4.86 -24.22 18.59
CA ALA A 734 -5.85 -24.07 19.67
C ALA A 734 -5.86 -25.32 20.57
N ILE A 735 -5.84 -26.52 19.98
CA ILE A 735 -5.71 -27.79 20.70
C ILE A 735 -4.42 -27.81 21.55
N GLN A 736 -3.28 -27.57 20.91
CA GLN A 736 -1.97 -27.64 21.56
C GLN A 736 -1.89 -26.66 22.74
N ARG A 737 -2.40 -25.43 22.55
CA ARG A 737 -2.45 -24.41 23.60
C ARG A 737 -3.37 -24.80 24.74
N GLU A 738 -4.53 -25.40 24.46
CA GLU A 738 -5.45 -25.88 25.50
C GLU A 738 -4.84 -27.02 26.32
N GLN A 739 -4.05 -27.88 25.67
CA GLN A 739 -3.34 -28.99 26.32
C GLN A 739 -1.97 -28.61 26.90
N CYS A 740 -1.66 -27.32 27.07
CA CYS A 740 -0.36 -26.86 27.61
C CYS A 740 0.87 -27.40 26.86
N ASN A 741 0.77 -27.53 25.53
CA ASN A 741 1.80 -28.07 24.65
C ASN A 741 2.18 -29.55 24.92
N THR A 742 1.32 -30.34 25.57
CA THR A 742 1.51 -31.80 25.62
C THR A 742 1.38 -32.41 24.22
N SER A 743 2.10 -33.52 23.97
CA SER A 743 2.15 -34.19 22.67
C SER A 743 0.79 -34.69 22.20
N ILE A 744 0.46 -34.40 20.93
CA ILE A 744 -0.67 -35.00 20.21
C ILE A 744 -0.26 -36.44 19.82
N ASP A 745 -1.22 -37.35 19.64
CA ASP A 745 -0.95 -38.72 19.19
C ASP A 745 -0.09 -38.74 17.92
N GLY A 746 1.08 -39.38 17.99
CA GLY A 746 2.06 -39.38 16.90
C GLY A 746 1.55 -40.01 15.60
N THR A 747 0.61 -40.96 15.67
CA THR A 747 0.00 -41.56 14.47
C THR A 747 -0.87 -40.57 13.70
N VAL A 748 -1.60 -39.72 14.43
CA VAL A 748 -2.42 -38.66 13.86
C VAL A 748 -1.53 -37.57 13.26
N VAL A 749 -0.45 -37.22 13.98
CA VAL A 749 0.55 -36.24 13.51
C VAL A 749 1.26 -36.70 12.24
N ASP A 750 1.61 -37.97 12.15
CA ASP A 750 2.27 -38.51 10.95
C ASP A 750 1.35 -38.50 9.72
N ALA A 751 0.08 -38.85 9.90
CA ALA A 751 -0.92 -38.77 8.84
C ALA A 751 -1.11 -37.31 8.38
N LEU A 752 -1.12 -36.38 9.34
CA LEU A 752 -1.26 -34.94 9.13
C LEU A 752 -0.09 -34.37 8.31
N ILE A 753 1.15 -34.62 8.73
CA ILE A 753 2.36 -34.15 8.05
C ILE A 753 2.43 -34.73 6.63
N THR A 754 2.18 -36.03 6.47
CA THR A 754 2.20 -36.68 5.16
C THR A 754 1.23 -36.02 4.18
N LYS A 755 0.03 -35.66 4.66
CA LYS A 755 -1.01 -35.03 3.84
C LYS A 755 -0.64 -33.58 3.47
N VAL A 756 -0.08 -32.81 4.41
CA VAL A 756 0.45 -31.45 4.14
C VAL A 756 1.56 -31.50 3.08
N LEU A 757 2.52 -32.41 3.23
CA LEU A 757 3.62 -32.58 2.28
C LEU A 757 3.11 -32.98 0.89
N THR A 758 2.11 -33.86 0.82
CA THR A 758 1.48 -34.26 -0.46
C THR A 758 0.83 -33.05 -1.15
N ASN A 759 0.10 -32.22 -0.39
CA ASN A 759 -0.54 -31.02 -0.93
C ASN A 759 0.50 -29.98 -1.41
N LEU A 760 1.68 -29.91 -0.80
CA LEU A 760 2.71 -28.94 -1.11
C LEU A 760 3.81 -29.45 -2.06
N GLN A 761 3.76 -30.72 -2.47
CA GLN A 761 4.85 -31.38 -3.19
C GLN A 761 5.30 -30.60 -4.43
N ASN A 762 4.36 -30.01 -5.18
CA ASN A 762 4.64 -29.23 -6.39
C ASN A 762 4.53 -27.71 -6.20
N SER A 763 4.30 -27.23 -4.98
CA SER A 763 4.16 -25.78 -4.73
C SER A 763 5.52 -25.09 -4.80
N THR A 764 5.56 -23.97 -5.53
CA THR A 764 6.68 -23.01 -5.57
C THR A 764 6.34 -21.69 -4.87
N ASP A 765 5.11 -21.57 -4.35
CA ASP A 765 4.63 -20.36 -3.68
C ASP A 765 5.18 -20.25 -2.26
N SER A 766 5.94 -19.18 -1.98
CA SER A 766 6.58 -18.98 -0.68
C SER A 766 5.58 -18.94 0.48
N ASP A 767 4.41 -18.34 0.28
CA ASP A 767 3.43 -18.19 1.36
C ASP A 767 2.78 -19.53 1.72
N SER A 768 2.41 -20.32 0.72
CA SER A 768 1.86 -21.66 0.93
C SER A 768 2.90 -22.60 1.55
N LEU A 769 4.18 -22.47 1.15
CA LEU A 769 5.29 -23.20 1.77
C LEU A 769 5.49 -22.80 3.24
N LEU A 770 5.44 -21.50 3.57
CA LEU A 770 5.56 -20.99 4.94
C LEU A 770 4.42 -21.46 5.85
N ILE A 771 3.17 -21.46 5.35
CA ILE A 771 2.02 -22.01 6.09
C ILE A 771 2.22 -23.52 6.34
N GLY A 772 2.66 -24.25 5.33
CA GLY A 772 3.00 -25.67 5.47
C GLY A 772 4.06 -25.92 6.54
N VAL A 773 5.13 -25.13 6.55
CA VAL A 773 6.17 -25.17 7.58
C VAL A 773 5.58 -24.87 8.96
N GLY A 774 4.68 -23.89 9.08
CA GLY A 774 3.97 -23.57 10.31
C GLY A 774 3.15 -24.75 10.85
N ILE A 775 2.38 -25.45 9.99
CA ILE A 775 1.61 -26.64 10.36
C ILE A 775 2.51 -27.74 10.86
N CYS A 776 3.54 -28.08 10.08
CA CYS A 776 4.47 -29.13 10.44
C CYS A 776 5.15 -28.81 11.78
N THR A 777 5.60 -27.56 11.98
CA THR A 777 6.25 -27.09 13.20
C THR A 777 5.35 -27.20 14.43
N ALA A 778 4.06 -26.83 14.31
CA ALA A 778 3.13 -26.90 15.43
C ALA A 778 2.99 -28.32 16.02
N VAL A 779 3.19 -29.35 15.19
CA VAL A 779 3.02 -30.77 15.59
C VAL A 779 4.31 -31.58 15.59
N ILE A 780 5.46 -31.00 15.20
CA ILE A 780 6.67 -31.75 14.86
C ILE A 780 7.25 -32.58 16.00
N ASN A 781 7.07 -32.12 17.24
CA ASN A 781 7.60 -32.78 18.43
C ASN A 781 6.98 -34.16 18.69
N SER A 782 5.87 -34.49 18.01
CA SER A 782 5.19 -35.79 18.12
C SER A 782 5.28 -36.62 16.83
N ALA A 783 6.03 -36.15 15.82
CA ALA A 783 6.16 -36.81 14.52
C ALA A 783 7.19 -37.95 14.54
N SER A 784 7.00 -38.94 13.68
CA SER A 784 8.03 -39.95 13.39
C SER A 784 9.26 -39.35 12.72
N LYS A 785 10.41 -40.00 12.90
CA LYS A 785 11.68 -39.60 12.29
C LYS A 785 11.59 -39.43 10.76
N GLU A 786 10.88 -40.33 10.08
CA GLU A 786 10.71 -40.25 8.62
C GLU A 786 10.00 -38.96 8.17
N ASN A 787 8.97 -38.54 8.91
CA ASN A 787 8.24 -37.32 8.59
C ASN A 787 9.02 -36.07 8.98
N VAL A 788 9.81 -36.11 10.06
CA VAL A 788 10.75 -35.04 10.40
C VAL A 788 11.74 -34.77 9.25
N ASP A 789 12.32 -35.81 8.65
CA ASP A 789 13.24 -35.66 7.50
C ASP A 789 12.56 -35.02 6.28
N LYS A 790 11.30 -35.36 6.00
CA LYS A 790 10.53 -34.74 4.91
C LYS A 790 10.16 -33.28 5.19
N VAL A 791 9.88 -32.93 6.45
CA VAL A 791 9.65 -31.54 6.86
C VAL A 791 10.91 -30.70 6.66
N MET A 792 12.09 -31.27 6.91
CA MET A 792 13.35 -30.59 6.62
C MET A 792 13.49 -30.21 5.14
N GLU A 793 13.10 -31.11 4.23
CA GLU A 793 13.11 -30.82 2.80
C GLU A 793 12.15 -29.66 2.45
N LEU A 794 10.94 -29.67 3.01
CA LEU A 794 9.97 -28.59 2.85
C LEU A 794 10.52 -27.25 3.35
N LEU A 795 11.18 -27.26 4.51
CA LEU A 795 11.73 -26.08 5.16
C LEU A 795 12.88 -25.46 4.34
N LEU A 796 13.77 -26.30 3.76
CA LEU A 796 14.81 -25.85 2.84
C LEU A 796 14.24 -25.28 1.54
N ARG A 797 13.15 -25.85 1.02
CA ARG A 797 12.44 -25.31 -0.15
C ARG A 797 11.80 -23.96 0.16
N ALA A 798 11.11 -23.85 1.30
CA ALA A 798 10.50 -22.62 1.77
C ALA A 798 11.55 -21.51 1.97
N GLN A 799 12.70 -21.84 2.56
CA GLN A 799 13.82 -20.91 2.75
C GLN A 799 14.35 -20.40 1.41
N LYS A 800 14.60 -21.30 0.44
CA LYS A 800 15.03 -20.90 -0.91
C LYS A 800 13.99 -19.97 -1.55
N ALA A 801 12.70 -20.29 -1.45
CA ALA A 801 11.65 -19.43 -2.01
C ALA A 801 11.60 -18.06 -1.32
N ALA A 802 11.65 -18.00 0.02
CA ALA A 802 11.62 -16.76 0.79
C ALA A 802 12.85 -15.87 0.55
N VAL A 803 14.02 -16.47 0.36
CA VAL A 803 15.26 -15.75 0.07
C VAL A 803 15.36 -15.37 -1.41
N SER A 804 14.71 -16.09 -2.33
CA SER A 804 14.83 -15.86 -3.80
C SER A 804 13.67 -15.06 -4.42
N SER A 805 12.54 -14.88 -3.73
CA SER A 805 11.28 -14.33 -4.27
C SER A 805 11.31 -12.87 -4.70
N ARG A 806 12.42 -12.15 -4.51
CA ARG A 806 12.62 -10.79 -5.04
C ARG A 806 13.72 -10.70 -6.12
N SER A 807 14.25 -11.83 -6.58
CA SER A 807 15.19 -11.91 -7.72
C SER A 807 14.46 -12.39 -8.98
N THR A 808 14.15 -11.48 -9.90
CA THR A 808 13.88 -11.80 -11.30
C THR A 808 15.16 -11.77 -12.13
N SER A 809 16.14 -12.62 -11.80
CA SER A 809 17.18 -13.00 -12.78
C SER A 809 17.82 -14.34 -12.45
N THR A 810 17.26 -15.43 -12.95
CA THR A 810 18.03 -16.67 -13.15
C THR A 810 18.60 -16.68 -14.55
N THR A 811 19.89 -16.34 -14.68
CA THR A 811 20.74 -16.97 -15.68
C THR A 811 22.16 -17.06 -15.15
N PRO A 812 22.71 -18.26 -14.90
CA PRO A 812 24.12 -18.42 -14.58
C PRO A 812 24.91 -18.40 -15.89
N THR A 813 25.12 -17.23 -16.48
CA THR A 813 26.10 -17.09 -17.57
C THR A 813 27.49 -17.00 -16.98
N ARG A 814 28.22 -18.11 -17.06
CA ARG A 814 29.67 -18.21 -16.86
C ARG A 814 30.37 -17.15 -17.72
N GLN A 815 30.71 -16.00 -17.14
CA GLN A 815 31.49 -14.97 -17.83
C GLN A 815 32.93 -15.45 -18.04
N LYS A 816 33.29 -15.65 -19.31
CA LYS A 816 34.66 -15.87 -19.77
C LYS A 816 35.39 -14.52 -19.62
N ARG A 817 36.57 -14.53 -18.96
CA ARG A 817 37.42 -13.34 -18.78
C ARG A 817 37.67 -12.64 -20.12
N SER A 818 37.13 -11.43 -20.28
CA SER A 818 37.65 -10.43 -21.22
C SER A 818 38.21 -9.27 -20.43
N SER A 819 39.51 -9.07 -20.56
CA SER A 819 40.30 -8.03 -19.95
C SER A 819 39.96 -6.63 -20.48
N SER A 820 40.04 -5.64 -19.59
CA SER A 820 40.20 -4.20 -19.83
C SER A 820 38.92 -3.40 -20.16
N ALA A 821 38.17 -3.04 -19.13
CA ALA A 821 37.42 -1.78 -19.03
C ALA A 821 37.23 -1.41 -17.55
N THR A 822 37.40 -0.12 -17.28
CA THR A 822 37.37 0.68 -16.04
C THR A 822 36.53 0.14 -14.87
N ALA A 823 37.10 0.24 -13.66
CA ALA A 823 36.68 -0.36 -12.39
C ALA A 823 35.30 0.03 -11.81
N MET A 824 34.48 0.85 -12.49
CA MET A 824 33.08 1.09 -12.10
C MET A 824 32.09 0.07 -12.69
N ALA A 825 32.45 -0.64 -13.76
CA ALA A 825 31.57 -1.63 -14.41
C ALA A 825 31.45 -2.96 -13.62
N ALA A 826 32.21 -3.11 -12.53
CA ALA A 826 32.34 -4.37 -11.79
C ALA A 826 32.01 -4.26 -10.30
N LEU A 827 31.13 -3.33 -9.90
CA LEU A 827 30.44 -3.52 -8.62
C LEU A 827 29.46 -4.68 -8.81
N PRO A 828 29.60 -5.80 -8.08
CA PRO A 828 28.58 -6.83 -8.12
C PRO A 828 27.29 -6.16 -7.67
N ALA A 829 26.23 -6.31 -8.46
CA ALA A 829 24.89 -6.23 -7.90
C ALA A 829 24.87 -7.27 -6.78
N MET A 830 25.16 -6.85 -5.55
CA MET A 830 24.96 -7.70 -4.38
C MET A 830 23.46 -7.94 -4.35
N SER A 831 23.06 -9.07 -4.89
CA SER A 831 21.70 -9.59 -4.88
C SER A 831 21.35 -10.08 -3.48
N VAL A 832 21.71 -9.32 -2.45
CA VAL A 832 21.34 -9.63 -1.07
C VAL A 832 19.95 -9.04 -0.89
N LEU A 833 18.98 -9.94 -0.90
CA LEU A 833 17.57 -9.63 -0.90
C LEU A 833 17.15 -9.26 0.53
N PRO A 834 16.29 -8.23 0.71
CA PRO A 834 15.78 -7.86 2.03
C PRO A 834 14.93 -9.01 2.61
N VAL A 835 15.19 -9.37 3.86
CA VAL A 835 14.47 -10.38 4.64
C VAL A 835 13.62 -9.70 5.71
N VAL A 836 12.36 -10.14 5.86
CA VAL A 836 11.41 -9.62 6.87
C VAL A 836 11.60 -10.36 8.21
N GLU A 837 11.53 -9.63 9.33
CA GLU A 837 11.70 -10.18 10.69
C GLU A 837 10.75 -11.34 10.99
N SER A 838 9.47 -11.23 10.62
CA SER A 838 8.46 -12.28 10.84
C SER A 838 8.71 -13.58 10.06
N ALA A 839 9.32 -13.47 8.88
CA ALA A 839 9.73 -14.66 8.12
C ALA A 839 10.88 -15.34 8.85
N ALA A 840 11.91 -14.57 9.25
CA ALA A 840 13.04 -15.10 10.02
C ALA A 840 12.59 -15.76 11.33
N GLU A 841 11.66 -15.13 12.06
CA GLU A 841 11.04 -15.66 13.28
C GLU A 841 10.39 -17.03 13.05
N THR A 842 9.56 -17.14 12.00
CA THR A 842 8.89 -18.42 11.63
C THR A 842 9.91 -19.54 11.41
N PHE A 843 11.00 -19.26 10.69
CA PHE A 843 12.05 -20.24 10.45
C PHE A 843 12.83 -20.59 11.72
N LEU A 844 13.19 -19.60 12.55
CA LEU A 844 13.87 -19.83 13.83
C LEU A 844 13.04 -20.72 14.76
N ILE A 845 11.74 -20.44 14.93
CA ILE A 845 10.82 -21.27 15.71
C ILE A 845 10.78 -22.71 15.19
N SER A 846 10.76 -22.87 13.87
CA SER A 846 10.72 -24.19 13.22
C SER A 846 11.98 -25.01 13.52
N TYR A 847 13.15 -24.40 13.34
CA TYR A 847 14.42 -25.06 13.64
C TYR A 847 14.64 -25.31 15.13
N ASP A 848 14.23 -24.40 16.02
CA ASP A 848 14.29 -24.60 17.47
C ASP A 848 13.49 -25.84 17.89
N SER A 849 12.30 -26.01 17.30
CA SER A 849 11.45 -27.19 17.52
C SER A 849 12.14 -28.47 17.04
N LEU A 850 12.84 -28.42 15.90
CA LEU A 850 13.60 -29.54 15.39
C LEU A 850 14.86 -29.87 16.23
N LEU A 851 15.51 -28.87 16.81
CA LEU A 851 16.63 -29.05 17.74
C LEU A 851 16.18 -29.76 19.02
N THR A 852 14.99 -29.45 19.54
CA THR A 852 14.42 -30.22 20.67
C THR A 852 14.12 -31.68 20.33
N GLY A 853 13.95 -31.99 19.04
CA GLY A 853 13.82 -33.35 18.50
C GLY A 853 15.13 -34.10 18.32
N ASN A 854 16.27 -33.55 18.75
CA ASN A 854 17.60 -34.17 18.75
C ASN A 854 18.14 -34.55 17.34
N GLN A 855 17.78 -33.77 16.32
CA GLN A 855 18.27 -33.95 14.95
C GLN A 855 19.59 -33.18 14.72
N ASP A 856 20.54 -33.76 13.98
CA ASP A 856 21.79 -33.07 13.59
C ASP A 856 21.52 -32.05 12.46
N LEU A 857 21.20 -30.82 12.88
CA LEU A 857 20.83 -29.73 11.99
C LEU A 857 21.82 -28.56 12.04
N SER A 858 22.92 -28.73 12.77
CA SER A 858 23.90 -27.69 13.09
C SER A 858 24.34 -26.88 11.86
N THR A 859 24.66 -27.56 10.76
CA THR A 859 25.17 -26.92 9.53
C THR A 859 24.09 -26.14 8.77
N ALA A 860 22.88 -26.71 8.62
CA ALA A 860 21.78 -26.03 7.94
C ALA A 860 21.26 -24.84 8.76
N TYR A 861 21.20 -25.01 10.07
CA TYR A 861 20.77 -24.00 11.03
C TYR A 861 21.70 -22.79 11.09
N ILE A 862 23.02 -23.01 11.22
CA ILE A 862 24.02 -21.93 11.20
C ILE A 862 24.01 -21.21 9.86
N LYS A 863 23.90 -21.95 8.74
CA LYS A 863 23.80 -21.34 7.42
C LYS A 863 22.58 -20.42 7.33
N MET A 864 21.42 -20.86 7.81
CA MET A 864 20.20 -20.05 7.82
C MET A 864 20.37 -18.77 8.67
N ILE A 865 20.90 -18.89 9.90
CA ILE A 865 21.18 -17.72 10.75
C ILE A 865 22.08 -16.73 10.00
N THR A 866 23.11 -17.24 9.31
CA THR A 866 24.02 -16.42 8.50
C THR A 866 23.30 -15.74 7.34
N ASP A 867 22.43 -16.46 6.62
CA ASP A 867 21.65 -15.91 5.51
C ASP A 867 20.69 -14.80 5.99
N PHE A 868 20.01 -14.99 7.13
CA PHE A 868 19.13 -13.97 7.73
C PHE A 868 19.89 -12.78 8.27
N LEU A 869 21.01 -12.99 8.96
CA LEU A 869 21.86 -11.90 9.42
C LEU A 869 22.44 -11.12 8.24
N ALA A 870 22.85 -11.78 7.15
CA ALA A 870 23.29 -11.09 5.94
C ALA A 870 22.16 -10.25 5.32
N GLY A 871 20.94 -10.81 5.25
CA GLY A 871 19.75 -10.10 4.80
C GLY A 871 19.36 -8.93 5.71
N PHE A 872 19.49 -9.08 7.03
CA PHE A 872 19.31 -8.00 8.00
C PHE A 872 20.38 -6.94 7.83
N CYS A 873 21.66 -7.29 7.71
CA CYS A 873 22.78 -6.37 7.59
C CYS A 873 22.66 -5.40 6.41
N VAL A 874 22.18 -5.86 5.25
CA VAL A 874 21.91 -4.99 4.08
C VAL A 874 20.73 -4.03 4.34
N GLN A 875 19.95 -4.29 5.38
CA GLN A 875 18.85 -3.49 5.87
C GLN A 875 19.18 -2.73 7.16
N LEU A 876 20.43 -2.60 7.59
CA LEU A 876 20.78 -1.84 8.81
C LEU A 876 21.25 -0.42 8.51
N ASP A 877 21.00 0.46 9.46
CA ASP A 877 21.58 1.80 9.60
C ASP A 877 21.93 2.04 11.07
N SER A 878 22.59 3.16 11.37
CA SER A 878 23.15 3.46 12.70
C SER A 878 22.15 3.48 13.85
N ASN A 879 20.83 3.47 13.57
CA ASN A 879 19.78 3.57 14.57
C ASN A 879 18.78 2.42 14.52
N ARG A 880 18.95 1.41 13.66
CA ARG A 880 18.00 0.29 13.55
C ARG A 880 18.59 -1.00 14.11
N ILE A 881 17.76 -1.65 14.91
CA ILE A 881 17.94 -3.03 15.36
C ILE A 881 16.92 -3.86 14.58
N LEU A 882 17.39 -4.89 13.89
CA LEU A 882 16.56 -5.96 13.35
C LEU A 882 16.76 -7.19 14.21
N SER A 883 15.67 -7.82 14.62
CA SER A 883 15.75 -9.01 15.45
C SER A 883 14.69 -10.04 15.09
N ALA A 884 15.02 -11.30 15.31
CA ALA A 884 14.06 -12.39 15.26
C ALA A 884 14.34 -13.36 16.39
N GLU A 885 13.26 -13.87 16.99
CA GLU A 885 13.31 -14.78 18.13
C GLU A 885 12.77 -16.15 17.72
N GLY A 886 13.45 -17.21 18.12
CA GLY A 886 12.98 -18.58 17.99
C GLY A 886 12.08 -18.97 19.16
N ASN A 887 11.91 -20.27 19.38
CA ASN A 887 11.12 -20.81 20.49
C ASN A 887 11.98 -20.92 21.77
N GLY A 888 12.69 -19.84 22.12
CA GLY A 888 13.50 -19.71 23.33
C GLY A 888 14.94 -20.22 23.25
N TYR A 889 15.38 -20.86 22.16
CA TYR A 889 16.77 -21.30 21.99
C TYR A 889 17.62 -20.30 21.25
N THR A 890 17.02 -19.58 20.31
CA THR A 890 17.76 -18.67 19.45
C THR A 890 17.14 -17.30 19.39
N PHE A 891 18.02 -16.31 19.49
CA PHE A 891 17.72 -14.91 19.25
C PHE A 891 18.80 -14.40 18.32
N ILE A 892 18.39 -13.89 17.16
CA ILE A 892 19.31 -13.23 16.24
C ILE A 892 18.98 -11.75 16.24
N GLN A 893 20.01 -10.94 16.32
CA GLN A 893 19.92 -9.50 16.25
C GLN A 893 21.02 -8.99 15.34
N ALA A 894 20.68 -8.02 14.51
CA ALA A 894 21.63 -7.27 13.73
C ALA A 894 21.40 -5.78 14.01
N GLU A 895 22.47 -5.05 14.30
CA GLU A 895 22.45 -3.63 14.59
C GLU A 895 23.50 -2.91 13.74
N GLY A 896 23.11 -1.80 13.11
CA GLY A 896 24.04 -1.00 12.33
C GLY A 896 24.90 -0.14 13.26
N LEU A 897 26.21 -0.26 13.14
CA LEU A 897 27.17 0.51 13.93
C LEU A 897 27.78 1.61 13.06
N SER A 898 27.70 2.87 13.51
CA SER A 898 28.35 4.00 12.85
C SER A 898 29.52 4.50 13.71
N PRO A 899 30.78 4.36 13.26
CA PRO A 899 31.95 4.77 14.03
C PRO A 899 32.05 6.28 14.29
N PHE A 900 31.09 7.07 13.78
CA PHE A 900 31.05 8.52 13.86
C PHE A 900 29.88 9.07 14.69
N ASP A 901 29.07 8.22 15.32
CA ASP A 901 28.12 8.72 16.33
C ASP A 901 28.89 9.22 17.57
N GLU A 902 28.50 10.36 18.13
CA GLU A 902 29.21 11.01 19.27
C GLU A 902 29.36 10.10 20.49
N ASN A 903 28.52 9.06 20.59
CA ASN A 903 28.56 8.05 21.63
C ASN A 903 29.13 6.70 21.19
N PHE A 904 29.64 6.55 19.97
CA PHE A 904 30.14 5.28 19.44
C PHE A 904 31.26 4.69 20.33
N LEU A 905 32.22 5.52 20.73
CA LEU A 905 33.31 5.11 21.63
C LEU A 905 32.85 4.91 23.08
N ASN A 906 31.68 5.45 23.45
CA ASN A 906 31.11 5.40 24.80
C ASN A 906 30.01 4.31 24.95
N GLN A 907 29.62 3.65 23.87
CA GLN A 907 28.64 2.58 23.88
C GLN A 907 29.34 1.21 23.96
N SER A 908 28.88 0.38 24.89
CA SER A 908 29.33 -1.01 25.00
C SER A 908 28.53 -1.88 24.03
N TYR A 909 29.20 -2.49 23.06
CA TYR A 909 28.57 -3.41 22.12
C TYR A 909 28.80 -4.86 22.53
N SER A 910 27.73 -5.66 22.55
CA SER A 910 27.80 -7.10 22.78
C SER A 910 27.78 -7.84 21.44
N ALA A 911 28.90 -8.46 21.08
CA ALA A 911 28.94 -9.37 19.93
C ALA A 911 28.41 -10.74 20.35
N ALA A 912 27.58 -11.36 19.51
CA ALA A 912 27.13 -12.74 19.73
C ALA A 912 28.36 -13.65 19.90
N ASN A 913 28.35 -14.47 20.94
CA ASN A 913 29.41 -15.44 21.30
C ASN A 913 30.69 -14.87 21.96
N VAL A 914 30.68 -13.62 22.47
CA VAL A 914 31.78 -13.07 23.26
C VAL A 914 31.25 -12.59 24.62
N GLU A 915 31.63 -13.25 25.71
CA GLU A 915 31.36 -12.81 27.11
C GLU A 915 32.03 -11.46 27.47
N LYS A 916 32.71 -10.82 26.51
CA LYS A 916 33.38 -9.54 26.66
C LYS A 916 32.72 -8.52 25.75
N SER A 917 32.30 -7.39 26.33
CA SER A 917 31.97 -6.17 25.60
C SER A 917 33.12 -5.82 24.65
N VAL A 918 32.80 -5.60 23.37
CA VAL A 918 33.75 -5.08 22.41
C VAL A 918 33.75 -3.56 22.57
N SER A 919 34.81 -3.02 23.15
CA SER A 919 35.10 -1.59 23.13
C SER A 919 35.90 -1.28 21.87
N PHE A 920 35.35 -0.44 21.00
CA PHE A 920 36.11 0.15 19.91
C PHE A 920 36.97 1.27 20.52
N ASN A 921 38.30 1.13 20.48
CA ASN A 921 39.25 2.17 20.90
C ASN A 921 39.60 3.08 19.73
#